data_AF-A0A8H3UN13-F1
#
_entry.id   AF-A0A8H3UN13-F1
#
_cell.length_a   1.000
_cell.length_b   1.000
_cell.length_c   1.000
_cell.angle_alpha   90.00
_cell.angle_beta   90.00
_cell.angle_gamma   90.00
#
_symmetry.space_group_name_H-M   'P 1'
#
loop_
_entity.id
_entity.type
_entity.pdbx_description
1 polymer ?
#
loop_
_entity_poly.entity_id
_entity_poly.type
_entity_poly.pdbx_seq_one_letter_code
_entity_poly.pdbx_strand_id
1 'polypeptide(L)'
;MAIDCPSNGSSAPTYSMLGETRSALEILLKVAKNEIPPECIPIVKGVQFTSENIGTPDFPCPFKETEATGALKAVEAGVASAIAGLALGEKERSAVVDLERASCFLFSTYLATVGGFDKANPEAKTLLKDTDLKAAQSNGYRRLSANLYESKEAGKYFHLHGSLEATTALKMIGLPGHNPELTDYHECINTIESHVKKFTLEELEALNAKHKQAGVSCLKPKEFRATEHGKILTSEPPWTVTTLESSSPPVPFHQTRSQTTKPQILAGIKVLELCRIIAGPSIGKGLAEYGAQVIKVTSPNLSDVPFFQIDVNLGKHTCDLDLKTTPGRKAFEKLLQDADVVLDGYRPGALERLGYGPKALVELTKHRGKGIVYVAENCFGNKGPWASRPGWQQIADCATGLAWEQGWFMGLDEPVVPPFPMSDYGTGCMGTIAALTGLYKRAKYGGSYSGATSLCQYDIFLLSLGVYEKSLQDELRRVHDPEFFDLRHFDSVDEVGRRSLKTMRKVHPELFDDRSKMNGKANGGSKHRDVTRASYSKGFKADVRYVCPVVEIEGTWNGNDSLPPSLWRSNDPSSQAHVNETSLHLQAACQTIPETLDELKQALIHHLNWYSGVASPFISTFSDQEDAENWALKKVKNLKKVKNLKKAAHFVDEKSLDLSLYEFDTARVTDYTWVLHFRTMIDRLGIDDPNIKFVTKNEYLILNFVPSTVTKVSELQYRPSVFGGHFFQVYPTKTAKTAKEDRVDAMFRQSARDLSAIQSMSENILLANKLIS
;
A
#
# COMPACT_ATOMS: atom_id res chain seq x y z
N MET A 1 52.15 -4.07 16.69
CA MET A 1 53.01 -4.10 15.49
C MET A 1 52.41 -3.12 14.51
N ALA A 2 53.15 -2.05 14.21
CA ALA A 2 52.76 -1.05 13.22
C ALA A 2 52.92 -1.65 11.82
N ILE A 3 51.96 -1.41 10.94
CA ILE A 3 52.04 -1.77 9.52
C ILE A 3 51.95 -0.46 8.73
N ASP A 4 52.94 -0.27 7.86
CA ASP A 4 53.17 0.90 7.02
C ASP A 4 51.98 1.26 6.11
N CYS A 5 51.69 2.56 6.01
CA CYS A 5 50.81 3.13 5.00
C CYS A 5 51.55 3.27 3.66
N PRO A 6 50.99 2.79 2.54
CA PRO A 6 51.42 3.24 1.23
C PRO A 6 50.78 4.60 0.93
N SER A 7 51.61 5.63 0.76
CA SER A 7 51.25 6.91 0.16
C SER A 7 50.98 6.71 -1.33
N ASN A 8 49.70 6.60 -1.71
CA ASN A 8 49.26 6.80 -3.09
C ASN A 8 48.09 7.78 -3.10
N GLY A 9 48.24 8.87 -3.85
CA GLY A 9 47.24 9.91 -4.06
C GLY A 9 46.03 9.41 -4.85
N SER A 10 45.23 8.54 -4.24
CA SER A 10 43.83 8.36 -4.62
C SER A 10 43.05 9.53 -4.03
N SER A 11 42.40 10.33 -4.88
CA SER A 11 41.27 11.14 -4.43
C SER A 11 40.37 10.27 -3.55
N ALA A 12 40.02 10.73 -2.34
CA ALA A 12 39.08 10.03 -1.49
C ALA A 12 37.82 9.69 -2.34
N PRO A 13 37.27 8.48 -2.24
CA PRO A 13 36.10 8.13 -3.02
C PRO A 13 34.99 9.13 -2.71
N THR A 14 34.53 9.86 -3.73
CA THR A 14 33.34 10.70 -3.64
C THR A 14 32.16 9.79 -3.32
N TYR A 15 31.35 10.17 -2.33
CA TYR A 15 30.13 9.44 -1.98
C TYR A 15 29.29 9.13 -3.22
N SER A 16 28.80 7.90 -3.29
CA SER A 16 27.87 7.45 -4.34
C SER A 16 26.80 6.62 -3.67
N MET A 17 25.54 7.05 -3.77
CA MET A 17 24.40 6.34 -3.19
C MET A 17 24.33 4.88 -3.67
N LEU A 18 24.54 4.63 -4.96
CA LEU A 18 24.60 3.27 -5.52
C LEU A 18 25.78 2.46 -4.97
N GLY A 19 26.95 3.09 -4.82
CA GLY A 19 28.16 2.45 -4.27
C GLY A 19 27.98 2.07 -2.81
N GLU A 20 27.54 3.02 -1.98
CA GLU A 20 27.29 2.81 -0.55
C GLU A 20 26.17 1.79 -0.31
N THR A 21 25.13 1.76 -1.15
CA THR A 21 24.08 0.73 -1.08
C THR A 21 24.64 -0.66 -1.36
N ARG A 22 25.55 -0.81 -2.33
CA ARG A 22 26.23 -2.10 -2.58
C ARG A 22 27.09 -2.52 -1.40
N SER A 23 27.84 -1.59 -0.81
CA SER A 23 28.63 -1.86 0.40
C SER A 23 27.74 -2.25 1.58
N ALA A 24 26.60 -1.59 1.77
CA ALA A 24 25.61 -1.96 2.78
C ALA A 24 25.06 -3.38 2.55
N LEU A 25 24.78 -3.76 1.30
CA LEU A 25 24.36 -5.11 0.95
C LEU A 25 25.44 -6.16 1.26
N GLU A 26 26.71 -5.87 0.99
CA GLU A 26 27.82 -6.79 1.32
C GLU A 26 27.95 -7.01 2.83
N ILE A 27 27.86 -5.94 3.63
CA ILE A 27 27.85 -6.02 5.09
C ILE A 27 26.64 -6.83 5.56
N LEU A 28 25.45 -6.53 5.03
CA LEU A 28 24.21 -7.22 5.38
C LEU A 28 24.29 -8.73 5.08
N LEU A 29 24.77 -9.12 3.90
CA LEU A 29 24.96 -10.51 3.52
C LEU A 29 25.97 -11.25 4.41
N LYS A 30 26.94 -10.54 5.00
CA LYS A 30 27.89 -11.11 5.95
C LYS A 30 27.22 -11.36 7.31
N VAL A 31 26.48 -10.39 7.84
CA VAL A 31 25.88 -10.50 9.18
C VAL A 31 24.61 -11.37 9.20
N ALA A 32 23.86 -11.43 8.10
CA ALA A 32 22.63 -12.22 7.96
C ALA A 32 22.83 -13.53 7.19
N LYS A 33 24.08 -13.95 6.92
CA LYS A 33 24.40 -15.11 6.06
C LYS A 33 23.62 -16.39 6.40
N ASN A 34 23.43 -16.66 7.69
CA ASN A 34 22.77 -17.89 8.17
C ASN A 34 21.24 -17.79 8.16
N GLU A 35 20.71 -16.59 7.93
CA GLU A 35 19.28 -16.28 7.98
C GLU A 35 18.67 -16.13 6.58
N ILE A 36 19.50 -16.19 5.54
CA ILE A 36 19.11 -16.20 4.13
C ILE A 36 19.35 -17.62 3.60
N PRO A 37 18.38 -18.26 2.92
CA PRO A 37 18.61 -19.55 2.28
C PRO A 37 19.81 -19.47 1.32
N PRO A 38 20.81 -20.37 1.41
CA PRO A 38 22.04 -20.29 0.63
C PRO A 38 21.82 -20.14 -0.88
N GLU A 39 20.78 -20.76 -1.41
CA GLU A 39 20.37 -20.72 -2.81
C GLU A 39 19.76 -19.37 -3.24
N CYS A 40 19.29 -18.55 -2.29
CA CYS A 40 18.82 -17.20 -2.58
C CYS A 40 19.98 -16.21 -2.69
N ILE A 41 21.14 -16.48 -2.07
CA ILE A 41 22.28 -15.54 -2.02
C ILE A 41 22.76 -15.11 -3.43
N PRO A 42 22.93 -16.02 -4.41
CA PRO A 42 23.31 -15.61 -5.77
C PRO A 42 22.27 -14.68 -6.42
N ILE A 43 20.99 -14.91 -6.17
CA ILE A 43 19.89 -14.08 -6.69
C ILE A 43 19.94 -12.69 -6.05
N VAL A 44 20.12 -12.61 -4.73
CA VAL A 44 20.26 -11.34 -4.00
C VAL A 44 21.43 -10.52 -4.56
N LYS A 45 22.58 -11.16 -4.82
CA LYS A 45 23.75 -10.48 -5.41
C LYS A 45 23.51 -9.98 -6.84
N GLY A 46 22.56 -10.58 -7.56
CA GLY A 46 22.16 -10.18 -8.91
C GLY A 46 21.16 -9.02 -8.94
N VAL A 47 20.62 -8.59 -7.79
CA VAL A 47 19.69 -7.47 -7.72
C VAL A 47 20.37 -6.18 -8.14
N GLN A 48 19.70 -5.42 -9.00
CA GLN A 48 20.19 -4.14 -9.50
C GLN A 48 19.62 -2.99 -8.67
N PHE A 49 20.42 -1.95 -8.48
CA PHE A 49 19.98 -0.70 -7.85
C PHE A 49 19.86 0.38 -8.93
N THR A 50 18.79 1.17 -8.87
CA THR A 50 18.61 2.36 -9.71
C THR A 50 18.43 3.59 -8.85
N SER A 51 19.04 4.69 -9.26
CA SER A 51 18.86 5.99 -8.65
C SER A 51 19.10 7.08 -9.70
N GLU A 52 18.31 8.14 -9.64
CA GLU A 52 18.53 9.39 -10.37
C GLU A 52 19.31 10.42 -9.53
N ASN A 53 19.42 10.17 -8.22
CA ASN A 53 20.18 11.02 -7.31
C ASN A 53 21.68 11.02 -7.70
N ILE A 54 22.20 12.23 -7.90
CA ILE A 54 23.56 12.51 -8.39
C ILE A 54 24.66 12.45 -7.31
N GLY A 55 24.35 11.88 -6.14
CA GLY A 55 25.32 11.60 -5.08
C GLY A 55 25.18 12.49 -3.85
N THR A 56 23.96 12.76 -3.40
CA THR A 56 23.70 13.40 -2.09
C THR A 56 22.75 12.54 -1.25
N PRO A 57 22.96 12.35 0.06
CA PRO A 57 21.97 11.68 0.92
C PRO A 57 20.63 12.41 0.92
N ASP A 58 19.52 11.67 0.98
CA ASP A 58 18.16 12.25 0.88
C ASP A 58 17.68 12.91 2.18
N PHE A 59 18.23 12.47 3.33
CA PHE A 59 17.74 12.85 4.65
C PHE A 59 18.71 13.81 5.36
N PRO A 60 18.20 14.78 6.13
CA PRO A 60 19.02 15.68 6.95
C PRO A 60 19.49 14.98 8.24
N CYS A 61 20.18 13.86 8.10
CA CYS A 61 20.72 13.04 9.19
C CYS A 61 22.07 12.43 8.79
N PRO A 62 22.89 11.99 9.74
CA PRO A 62 24.22 11.45 9.43
C PRO A 62 24.19 9.97 9.00
N PHE A 63 23.02 9.35 8.87
CA PHE A 63 22.86 7.90 8.73
C PHE A 63 22.61 7.48 7.28
N LYS A 64 23.11 6.29 6.93
CA LYS A 64 22.95 5.64 5.62
C LYS A 64 21.60 4.94 5.46
N GLU A 65 20.51 5.69 5.63
CA GLU A 65 19.14 5.17 5.72
C GLU A 65 18.64 4.59 4.39
N THR A 66 18.82 5.34 3.30
CA THR A 66 18.47 4.90 1.94
C THR A 66 19.25 3.65 1.56
N GLU A 67 20.53 3.61 1.90
CA GLU A 67 21.45 2.52 1.57
C GLU A 67 21.16 1.26 2.41
N ALA A 68 20.90 1.42 3.71
CA ALA A 68 20.48 0.34 4.59
C ALA A 68 19.15 -0.28 4.10
N THR A 69 18.19 0.55 3.76
CA THR A 69 16.87 0.12 3.27
C THR A 69 16.99 -0.51 1.88
N GLY A 70 17.79 0.06 0.98
CA GLY A 70 18.09 -0.52 -0.32
C GLY A 70 18.70 -1.92 -0.21
N ALA A 71 19.67 -2.10 0.69
CA ALA A 71 20.27 -3.40 0.98
C ALA A 71 19.25 -4.42 1.50
N LEU A 72 18.39 -4.03 2.45
CA LEU A 72 17.29 -4.88 2.93
C LEU A 72 16.31 -5.25 1.80
N LYS A 73 15.92 -4.28 0.97
CA LYS A 73 15.03 -4.50 -0.17
C LYS A 73 15.65 -5.38 -1.26
N ALA A 74 16.97 -5.41 -1.41
CA ALA A 74 17.64 -6.37 -2.28
C ALA A 74 17.57 -7.81 -1.75
N VAL A 75 17.70 -8.00 -0.42
CA VAL A 75 17.48 -9.32 0.19
C VAL A 75 16.02 -9.75 0.00
N GLU A 76 15.07 -8.85 0.28
CA GLU A 76 13.62 -9.06 0.05
C GLU A 76 13.34 -9.49 -1.40
N ALA A 77 13.87 -8.75 -2.38
CA ALA A 77 13.73 -9.03 -3.80
C ALA A 77 14.31 -10.39 -4.22
N GLY A 78 15.48 -10.76 -3.68
CA GLY A 78 16.11 -12.03 -4.00
C GLY A 78 15.34 -13.24 -3.44
N VAL A 79 14.85 -13.15 -2.21
CA VAL A 79 14.01 -14.22 -1.62
C VAL A 79 12.65 -14.30 -2.33
N ALA A 80 12.02 -13.16 -2.63
CA ALA A 80 10.78 -13.11 -3.41
C ALA A 80 10.96 -13.68 -4.82
N SER A 81 12.09 -13.40 -5.49
CA SER A 81 12.42 -13.98 -6.79
C SER A 81 12.60 -15.50 -6.73
N ALA A 82 13.20 -16.02 -5.63
CA ALA A 82 13.30 -17.46 -5.41
C ALA A 82 11.91 -18.11 -5.21
N ILE A 83 11.01 -17.46 -4.47
CA ILE A 83 9.60 -17.88 -4.35
C ILE A 83 8.92 -17.85 -5.71
N ALA A 84 9.14 -16.82 -6.52
CA ALA A 84 8.59 -16.75 -7.88
C ALA A 84 9.08 -17.93 -8.75
N GLY A 85 10.33 -18.38 -8.57
CA GLY A 85 10.83 -19.61 -9.18
C GLY A 85 10.03 -20.85 -8.79
N LEU A 86 9.73 -21.00 -7.49
CA LEU A 86 8.90 -22.11 -6.99
C LEU A 86 7.43 -22.01 -7.42
N ALA A 87 6.88 -20.80 -7.52
CA ALA A 87 5.45 -20.56 -7.71
C ALA A 87 5.03 -20.43 -9.19
N LEU A 88 5.92 -19.90 -10.04
CA LEU A 88 5.66 -19.55 -11.44
C LEU A 88 6.55 -20.32 -12.43
N GLY A 89 7.39 -21.23 -11.93
CA GLY A 89 8.38 -21.97 -12.71
C GLY A 89 9.77 -21.32 -12.66
N GLU A 90 10.79 -22.17 -12.71
CA GLU A 90 12.19 -21.77 -12.68
C GLU A 90 12.54 -21.00 -13.96
N LYS A 91 12.82 -19.70 -13.77
CA LYS A 91 13.27 -18.79 -14.81
C LYS A 91 14.13 -17.73 -14.12
N GLU A 92 15.24 -17.36 -14.74
CA GLU A 92 15.98 -16.18 -14.35
C GLU A 92 15.09 -14.94 -14.52
N ARG A 93 15.00 -14.14 -13.46
CA ARG A 93 14.20 -12.92 -13.43
C ARG A 93 15.09 -11.80 -12.96
N SER A 94 15.17 -10.74 -13.75
CA SER A 94 15.82 -9.52 -13.28
C SER A 94 15.00 -8.90 -12.14
N ALA A 95 15.69 -8.39 -11.12
CA ALA A 95 15.09 -7.70 -9.99
C ALA A 95 15.79 -6.36 -9.79
N VAL A 96 15.00 -5.31 -9.57
CA VAL A 96 15.48 -3.93 -9.44
C VAL A 96 14.94 -3.34 -8.14
N VAL A 97 15.81 -2.63 -7.41
CA VAL A 97 15.49 -1.81 -6.24
C VAL A 97 15.67 -0.34 -6.63
N ASP A 98 14.60 0.43 -6.54
CA ASP A 98 14.56 1.86 -6.83
C ASP A 98 14.86 2.65 -5.54
N LEU A 99 15.96 3.40 -5.51
CA LEU A 99 16.44 4.05 -4.28
C LEU A 99 15.61 5.27 -3.90
N GLU A 100 15.06 6.03 -4.85
CA GLU A 100 14.13 7.12 -4.53
C GLU A 100 12.85 6.60 -3.86
N ARG A 101 12.33 5.46 -4.34
CA ARG A 101 11.20 4.77 -3.67
C ARG A 101 11.61 4.18 -2.33
N ALA A 102 12.84 3.68 -2.18
CA ALA A 102 13.36 3.21 -0.90
C ALA A 102 13.39 4.35 0.14
N SER A 103 13.84 5.54 -0.26
CA SER A 103 13.80 6.74 0.58
C SER A 103 12.35 7.14 0.91
N CYS A 104 11.48 7.23 -0.10
CA CYS A 104 10.06 7.56 0.11
C CYS A 104 9.36 6.57 1.05
N PHE A 105 9.74 5.29 1.02
CA PHE A 105 9.19 4.26 1.90
C PHE A 105 9.47 4.56 3.38
N LEU A 106 10.64 5.09 3.72
CA LEU A 106 11.04 5.40 5.11
C LEU A 106 10.25 6.54 5.76
N PHE A 107 9.51 7.31 4.98
CA PHE A 107 8.61 8.35 5.47
C PHE A 107 7.24 8.28 4.78
N SER A 108 6.80 7.09 4.35
CA SER A 108 5.59 6.96 3.53
C SER A 108 4.33 7.45 4.22
N THR A 109 4.24 7.38 5.54
CA THR A 109 3.15 7.99 6.34
C THR A 109 3.05 9.51 6.20
N TYR A 110 4.13 10.21 5.85
CA TYR A 110 4.15 11.65 5.59
C TYR A 110 3.88 11.99 4.12
N LEU A 111 4.06 11.04 3.21
CA LEU A 111 3.67 11.16 1.80
C LEU A 111 2.24 10.72 1.54
N ALA A 112 1.65 9.91 2.41
CA ALA A 112 0.30 9.42 2.24
C ALA A 112 -0.74 10.54 2.36
N THR A 113 -1.78 10.49 1.52
CA THR A 113 -2.94 11.36 1.63
C THR A 113 -4.24 10.58 1.47
N VAL A 114 -5.33 11.07 2.04
CA VAL A 114 -6.69 10.53 1.86
C VAL A 114 -7.64 11.66 1.52
N GLY A 115 -8.37 11.54 0.41
CA GLY A 115 -9.19 12.64 -0.12
C GLY A 115 -8.40 13.88 -0.49
N GLY A 116 -7.09 13.75 -0.76
CA GLY A 116 -6.18 14.87 -0.97
C GLY A 116 -5.60 15.49 0.30
N PHE A 117 -6.04 15.04 1.48
CA PHE A 117 -5.58 15.55 2.78
C PHE A 117 -4.40 14.76 3.31
N ASP A 118 -3.34 15.46 3.72
CA ASP A 118 -2.19 14.90 4.42
C ASP A 118 -2.42 14.83 5.94
N LYS A 119 -1.40 14.38 6.68
CA LYS A 119 -1.44 14.20 8.14
C LYS A 119 -1.71 15.49 8.89
N ALA A 120 -1.23 16.63 8.36
CA ALA A 120 -1.33 17.92 9.02
C ALA A 120 -2.71 18.56 8.83
N ASN A 121 -3.45 18.15 7.80
CA ASN A 121 -4.77 18.69 7.54
C ASN A 121 -5.84 18.09 8.48
N PRO A 122 -6.57 18.92 9.26
CA PRO A 122 -7.58 18.43 10.19
C PRO A 122 -8.75 17.71 9.50
N GLU A 123 -9.04 18.01 8.24
CA GLU A 123 -10.13 17.38 7.47
C GLU A 123 -9.89 15.90 7.21
N ALA A 124 -8.62 15.44 7.22
CA ALA A 124 -8.30 14.03 7.10
C ALA A 124 -9.00 13.18 8.18
N LYS A 125 -9.18 13.73 9.40
CA LYS A 125 -9.84 13.02 10.51
C LYS A 125 -11.30 12.67 10.21
N THR A 126 -11.97 13.43 9.34
CA THR A 126 -13.37 13.18 8.98
C THR A 126 -13.55 11.90 8.15
N LEU A 127 -12.46 11.42 7.52
CA LEU A 127 -12.44 10.21 6.69
C LEU A 127 -11.93 8.99 7.47
N LEU A 128 -11.48 9.17 8.71
CA LEU A 128 -10.82 8.14 9.49
C LEU A 128 -11.69 7.69 10.66
N LYS A 129 -11.66 6.40 10.95
CA LYS A 129 -12.17 5.89 12.23
C LYS A 129 -11.31 6.46 13.35
N ASP A 130 -11.95 7.05 14.35
CA ASP A 130 -11.22 7.48 15.55
C ASP A 130 -10.73 6.24 16.32
N THR A 131 -9.41 6.18 16.48
CA THR A 131 -8.71 5.12 17.20
C THR A 131 -7.87 5.69 18.36
N ASP A 132 -7.93 6.99 18.66
CA ASP A 132 -7.29 7.56 19.85
C ASP A 132 -8.18 7.39 21.09
N LEU A 133 -8.49 6.15 21.45
CA LEU A 133 -9.47 5.80 22.48
C LEU A 133 -9.10 6.28 23.90
N LYS A 134 -7.85 6.71 24.10
CA LYS A 134 -7.34 7.22 25.38
C LYS A 134 -6.96 8.69 25.30
N ALA A 135 -7.37 9.38 24.23
CA ALA A 135 -7.13 10.81 24.05
C ALA A 135 -5.65 11.18 24.24
N ALA A 136 -4.71 10.31 23.84
CA ALA A 136 -3.29 10.58 23.98
C ALA A 136 -2.84 11.73 23.06
N GLN A 137 -3.59 11.96 21.98
CA GLN A 137 -3.34 13.01 21.00
C GLN A 137 -4.28 14.22 21.14
N SER A 138 -5.01 14.35 22.25
CA SER A 138 -6.04 15.39 22.41
C SER A 138 -5.49 16.81 22.43
N ASN A 139 -4.29 17.05 22.96
CA ASN A 139 -3.64 18.36 22.98
C ASN A 139 -2.10 18.24 23.06
N GLY A 140 -1.40 19.38 22.95
CA GLY A 140 0.06 19.44 23.01
C GLY A 140 0.63 18.83 24.29
N TYR A 141 0.06 19.17 25.46
CA TYR A 141 0.48 18.65 26.76
C TYR A 141 0.51 17.11 26.82
N ARG A 142 -0.55 16.44 26.34
CA ARG A 142 -0.60 14.97 26.36
C ARG A 142 0.30 14.34 25.30
N ARG A 143 0.43 14.97 24.12
CA ARG A 143 1.33 14.49 23.05
C ARG A 143 2.79 14.55 23.49
N LEU A 144 3.17 15.61 24.19
CA LEU A 144 4.52 15.82 24.72
C LEU A 144 4.87 14.90 25.90
N SER A 145 3.94 14.09 26.41
CA SER A 145 4.28 12.98 27.31
C SER A 145 5.08 11.85 26.65
N ALA A 146 5.24 11.90 25.31
CA ALA A 146 6.12 11.04 24.54
C ALA A 146 7.22 11.89 23.88
N ASN A 147 8.26 12.20 24.65
CA ASN A 147 9.31 13.11 24.24
C ASN A 147 10.58 12.96 25.10
N LEU A 148 11.67 13.57 24.66
CA LEU A 148 12.98 13.50 25.32
C LEU A 148 13.21 14.74 26.19
N TYR A 149 13.63 14.51 27.43
CA TYR A 149 13.81 15.56 28.44
C TYR A 149 15.10 15.36 29.22
N GLU A 150 15.73 16.46 29.61
CA GLU A 150 16.87 16.40 30.52
C GLU A 150 16.43 15.97 31.93
N SER A 151 17.20 15.09 32.55
CA SER A 151 16.97 14.58 33.91
C SER A 151 17.54 15.51 34.98
N LYS A 152 17.47 15.10 36.26
CA LYS A 152 18.16 15.80 37.36
C LYS A 152 19.67 15.85 37.17
N GLU A 153 20.22 14.88 36.46
CA GLU A 153 21.64 14.78 36.16
C GLU A 153 21.94 15.60 34.89
N ALA A 154 22.72 16.66 35.02
CA ALA A 154 23.03 17.56 33.91
C ALA A 154 23.64 16.82 32.71
N GLY A 155 23.12 17.08 31.52
CA GLY A 155 23.55 16.40 30.28
C GLY A 155 23.16 14.93 30.17
N LYS A 156 22.26 14.44 31.04
CA LYS A 156 21.68 13.10 30.98
C LYS A 156 20.19 13.21 30.67
N TYR A 157 19.74 12.49 29.65
CA TYR A 157 18.40 12.64 29.08
C TYR A 157 17.61 11.34 29.21
N PHE A 158 16.31 11.47 29.43
CA PHE A 158 15.37 10.37 29.51
C PHE A 158 14.23 10.59 28.52
N HIS A 159 13.99 9.61 27.65
CA HIS A 159 12.82 9.65 26.79
C HIS A 159 11.61 9.18 27.58
N LEU A 160 10.76 10.11 28.01
CA LEU A 160 9.46 9.79 28.58
C LEU A 160 8.55 9.28 27.45
N HIS A 161 7.74 8.25 27.70
CA HIS A 161 6.86 7.74 26.65
C HIS A 161 5.51 7.25 27.19
N GLY A 162 4.51 8.13 27.06
CA GLY A 162 3.10 7.84 27.37
C GLY A 162 2.47 6.74 26.53
N SER A 163 3.13 6.26 25.47
CA SER A 163 2.51 5.35 24.52
C SER A 163 1.19 5.95 24.00
N LEU A 164 0.18 5.15 23.66
CA LEU A 164 -1.16 5.66 23.37
C LEU A 164 -1.99 5.85 24.65
N GLU A 165 -1.37 6.19 25.78
CA GLU A 165 -1.99 6.39 27.10
C GLU A 165 -1.13 7.36 27.95
N ALA A 166 -1.24 8.68 27.68
CA ALA A 166 -0.39 9.68 28.31
C ALA A 166 -0.51 9.79 29.85
N THR A 167 -1.63 9.34 30.43
CA THR A 167 -1.93 9.60 31.85
C THR A 167 -0.95 8.93 32.78
N THR A 168 -0.58 7.68 32.52
CA THR A 168 0.33 6.94 33.40
C THR A 168 1.71 7.57 33.40
N ALA A 169 2.25 7.95 32.24
CA ALA A 169 3.56 8.59 32.13
C ALA A 169 3.60 9.98 32.79
N LEU A 170 2.54 10.79 32.64
CA LEU A 170 2.46 12.10 33.30
C LEU A 170 2.37 11.95 34.83
N LYS A 171 1.51 11.06 35.33
CA LYS A 171 1.39 10.79 36.77
C LYS A 171 2.68 10.24 37.38
N MET A 172 3.44 9.46 36.61
CA MET A 172 4.72 8.89 37.04
C MET A 172 5.72 9.97 37.47
N ILE A 173 5.70 11.14 36.81
CA ILE A 173 6.56 12.29 37.13
C ILE A 173 5.85 13.35 37.98
N GLY A 174 4.69 13.03 38.56
CA GLY A 174 3.94 13.92 39.46
C GLY A 174 3.04 14.94 38.78
N LEU A 175 2.77 14.78 37.48
CA LEU A 175 1.88 15.67 36.71
C LEU A 175 0.45 15.12 36.63
N PRO A 176 -0.57 15.98 36.47
CA PRO A 176 -1.93 15.53 36.22
C PRO A 176 -2.02 14.80 34.87
N GLY A 177 -2.91 13.82 34.77
CA GLY A 177 -3.11 13.11 33.50
C GLY A 177 -3.60 14.01 32.38
N HIS A 178 -4.40 15.02 32.70
CA HIS A 178 -4.97 15.96 31.76
C HIS A 178 -4.76 17.38 32.26
N ASN A 179 -4.40 18.27 31.33
CA ASN A 179 -4.40 19.71 31.54
C ASN A 179 -4.86 20.37 30.23
N PRO A 180 -6.17 20.59 30.04
CA PRO A 180 -6.70 21.12 28.80
C PRO A 180 -6.34 22.60 28.59
N GLU A 181 -6.12 23.35 29.68
CA GLU A 181 -5.80 24.78 29.64
C GLU A 181 -4.35 25.06 29.19
N LEU A 182 -3.45 24.09 29.38
CA LEU A 182 -2.05 24.22 28.97
C LEU A 182 -1.91 23.87 27.48
N THR A 183 -1.99 24.91 26.64
CA THR A 183 -1.96 24.76 25.17
C THR A 183 -0.70 25.27 24.51
N ASP A 184 0.05 26.17 25.15
CA ASP A 184 1.31 26.69 24.59
C ASP A 184 2.37 25.59 24.51
N TYR A 185 3.06 25.51 23.37
CA TYR A 185 3.99 24.43 23.06
C TYR A 185 5.19 24.41 24.00
N HIS A 186 5.82 25.57 24.23
CA HIS A 186 7.00 25.68 25.06
C HIS A 186 6.66 25.62 26.56
N GLU A 187 5.51 26.15 26.97
CA GLU A 187 5.04 25.97 28.35
C GLU A 187 4.73 24.50 28.67
N CYS A 188 4.18 23.74 27.72
CA CYS A 188 4.02 22.28 27.87
C CYS A 188 5.39 21.60 28.10
N ILE A 189 6.38 21.90 27.25
CA ILE A 189 7.74 21.37 27.35
C ILE A 189 8.35 21.70 28.71
N ASN A 190 8.37 22.98 29.09
CA ASN A 190 8.95 23.46 30.34
C ASN A 190 8.26 22.82 31.57
N THR A 191 6.94 22.65 31.50
CA THR A 191 6.17 22.00 32.57
C THR A 191 6.57 20.54 32.74
N ILE A 192 6.68 19.78 31.65
CA ILE A 192 7.04 18.37 31.70
C ILE A 192 8.51 18.20 32.10
N GLU A 193 9.42 18.93 31.47
CA GLU A 193 10.84 18.83 31.77
C GLU A 193 11.16 19.19 33.22
N SER A 194 10.57 20.26 33.76
CA SER A 194 10.78 20.63 35.16
C SER A 194 10.36 19.54 36.16
N HIS A 195 9.50 18.62 35.75
CA HIS A 195 9.11 17.44 36.53
C HIS A 195 10.05 16.27 36.31
N VAL A 196 10.51 16.03 35.09
CA VAL A 196 11.56 15.02 34.79
C VAL A 196 12.87 15.36 35.52
N LYS A 197 13.24 16.65 35.57
CA LYS A 197 14.43 17.18 36.28
C LYS A 197 14.45 16.96 37.79
N LYS A 198 13.38 16.42 38.37
CA LYS A 198 13.32 16.04 39.79
C LYS A 198 13.92 14.66 40.06
N PHE A 199 14.14 13.85 39.02
CA PHE A 199 14.52 12.44 39.12
C PHE A 199 15.86 12.16 38.42
N THR A 200 16.65 11.24 38.98
CA THR A 200 17.82 10.66 38.28
C THR A 200 17.37 9.68 37.20
N LEU A 201 18.26 9.29 36.29
CA LEU A 201 17.96 8.26 35.29
C LEU A 201 17.59 6.92 35.94
N GLU A 202 18.28 6.54 37.02
CA GLU A 202 17.99 5.30 37.76
C GLU A 202 16.57 5.32 38.36
N GLU A 203 16.17 6.44 38.97
CA GLU A 203 14.81 6.62 39.51
C GLU A 203 13.75 6.57 38.40
N LEU A 204 14.01 7.20 37.25
CA LEU A 204 13.10 7.19 36.10
C LEU A 204 12.98 5.79 35.49
N GLU A 205 14.06 5.04 35.33
CA GLU A 205 14.03 3.64 34.89
C GLU A 205 13.26 2.75 35.87
N ALA A 206 13.48 2.92 37.17
CA ALA A 206 12.76 2.16 38.21
C ALA A 206 11.25 2.47 38.20
N LEU A 207 10.87 3.74 38.07
CA LEU A 207 9.47 4.16 37.92
C LEU A 207 8.86 3.59 36.63
N ASN A 208 9.59 3.69 35.51
CA ASN A 208 9.15 3.20 34.22
C ASN A 208 8.91 1.68 34.24
N ALA A 209 9.80 0.91 34.87
CA ALA A 209 9.64 -0.53 35.09
C ALA A 209 8.41 -0.83 35.97
N LYS A 210 8.26 -0.13 37.11
CA LYS A 210 7.12 -0.28 38.03
C LYS A 210 5.78 -0.03 37.33
N HIS A 211 5.72 0.99 36.47
CA HIS A 211 4.50 1.40 35.76
C HIS A 211 4.35 0.76 34.37
N LYS A 212 5.28 -0.13 33.98
CA LYS A 212 5.29 -0.85 32.69
C LYS A 212 5.23 0.08 31.47
N GLN A 213 5.80 1.28 31.60
CA GLN A 213 5.87 2.32 30.58
C GLN A 213 7.05 2.09 29.63
N ALA A 214 7.04 2.80 28.50
CA ALA A 214 7.99 2.60 27.39
C ALA A 214 9.24 3.48 27.44
N GLY A 215 9.41 4.31 28.47
CA GLY A 215 10.54 5.23 28.54
C GLY A 215 11.90 4.53 28.63
N VAL A 216 12.95 5.28 28.36
CA VAL A 216 14.33 4.80 28.43
C VAL A 216 15.31 5.94 28.67
N SER A 217 16.40 5.63 29.35
CA SER A 217 17.59 6.48 29.39
C SER A 217 18.21 6.60 28.00
N CYS A 218 18.54 7.82 27.58
CA CYS A 218 19.16 8.05 26.27
C CYS A 218 20.66 7.81 26.35
N LEU A 219 21.11 6.66 25.84
CA LEU A 219 22.49 6.18 25.93
C LEU A 219 23.30 6.61 24.71
N LYS A 220 24.58 6.89 24.88
CA LYS A 220 25.52 7.04 23.75
C LYS A 220 25.81 5.66 23.13
N PRO A 221 26.21 5.56 21.85
CA PRO A 221 26.43 4.26 21.20
C PRO A 221 27.42 3.33 21.92
N LYS A 222 28.45 3.88 22.56
CA LYS A 222 29.41 3.10 23.36
C LYS A 222 28.80 2.62 24.69
N GLU A 223 27.93 3.42 25.30
CA GLU A 223 27.24 3.06 26.55
C GLU A 223 26.27 1.91 26.30
N PHE A 224 25.48 1.98 25.22
CA PHE A 224 24.58 0.89 24.82
C PHE A 224 25.33 -0.44 24.63
N ARG A 225 26.39 -0.43 23.82
CA ARG A 225 27.23 -1.63 23.55
C ARG A 225 27.93 -2.16 24.81
N ALA A 226 28.09 -1.35 25.85
CA ALA A 226 28.66 -1.79 27.13
C ALA A 226 27.63 -2.51 28.02
N THR A 227 26.33 -2.24 27.86
CA THR A 227 25.26 -2.92 28.60
C THR A 227 25.21 -4.42 28.26
N GLU A 228 24.66 -5.23 29.18
CA GLU A 228 24.43 -6.66 28.93
C GLU A 228 23.51 -6.86 27.71
N HIS A 229 22.46 -6.05 27.60
CA HIS A 229 21.51 -6.15 26.51
C HIS A 229 22.13 -5.80 25.15
N GLY A 230 22.88 -4.69 25.08
CA GLY A 230 23.56 -4.26 23.85
C GLY A 230 24.61 -5.27 23.38
N LYS A 231 25.34 -5.92 24.29
CA LYS A 231 26.27 -7.02 23.94
C LYS A 231 25.55 -8.20 23.31
N ILE A 232 24.42 -8.61 23.89
CA ILE A 232 23.61 -9.71 23.37
C ILE A 232 23.08 -9.36 21.99
N LEU A 233 22.38 -8.23 21.84
CA LEU A 233 21.78 -7.86 20.55
C LEU A 233 22.82 -7.64 19.45
N THR A 234 23.97 -7.02 19.76
CA THR A 234 25.05 -6.81 18.76
C THR A 234 25.64 -8.13 18.24
N SER A 235 25.50 -9.22 19.00
CA SER A 235 25.95 -10.56 18.59
C SER A 235 24.92 -11.33 17.77
N GLU A 236 23.67 -10.87 17.75
CA GLU A 236 22.58 -11.48 17.01
C GLU A 236 22.46 -10.87 15.60
N PRO A 237 21.97 -11.64 14.61
CA PRO A 237 21.72 -11.09 13.28
C PRO A 237 20.53 -10.11 13.28
N PRO A 238 20.39 -9.27 12.24
CA PRO A 238 19.31 -8.26 12.16
C PRO A 238 17.89 -8.86 12.22
N TRP A 239 17.71 -10.08 11.70
CA TRP A 239 16.52 -10.91 11.91
C TRP A 239 16.95 -12.37 12.09
N THR A 240 16.06 -13.20 12.61
CA THR A 240 16.27 -14.66 12.73
C THR A 240 15.12 -15.43 12.10
N VAL A 241 15.37 -16.63 11.55
CA VAL A 241 14.34 -17.58 11.09
C VAL A 241 14.65 -19.00 11.57
N THR A 242 13.93 -19.42 12.61
CA THR A 242 14.11 -20.72 13.27
C THR A 242 12.98 -21.69 12.92
N THR A 243 13.27 -22.99 12.97
CA THR A 243 12.24 -24.03 12.80
C THR A 243 11.43 -24.16 14.09
N LEU A 244 10.10 -24.04 14.01
CA LEU A 244 9.18 -24.30 15.11
C LEU A 244 8.80 -25.77 15.21
N GLU A 245 8.63 -26.41 14.06
CA GLU A 245 8.10 -27.76 13.92
C GLU A 245 8.52 -28.31 12.53
N SER A 246 8.73 -29.63 12.40
CA SER A 246 9.35 -30.23 11.19
C SER A 246 8.61 -31.43 10.59
N SER A 247 7.48 -31.84 11.16
CA SER A 247 6.66 -32.98 10.70
C SER A 247 5.64 -32.62 9.61
N SER A 248 5.23 -31.35 9.49
CA SER A 248 4.34 -30.91 8.40
C SER A 248 5.00 -31.10 7.03
N PRO A 249 4.30 -31.58 6.00
CA PRO A 249 4.88 -31.77 4.67
C PRO A 249 5.19 -30.43 3.97
N PRO A 250 6.07 -30.42 2.95
CA PRO A 250 6.27 -29.28 2.07
C PRO A 250 4.96 -28.79 1.45
N VAL A 251 4.81 -27.47 1.33
CA VAL A 251 3.57 -26.83 0.83
C VAL A 251 3.88 -25.98 -0.41
N PRO A 252 3.67 -26.50 -1.62
CA PRO A 252 3.91 -25.73 -2.84
C PRO A 252 3.11 -24.42 -2.89
N PHE A 253 3.66 -23.42 -3.55
CA PHE A 253 2.92 -22.20 -3.83
C PHE A 253 1.87 -22.47 -4.92
N HIS A 254 0.59 -22.30 -4.58
CA HIS A 254 -0.50 -22.43 -5.53
C HIS A 254 -0.91 -21.06 -6.06
N GLN A 255 -0.79 -20.85 -7.37
CA GLN A 255 -1.24 -19.63 -8.00
C GLN A 255 -2.77 -19.56 -8.01
N THR A 256 -3.31 -18.55 -7.33
CA THR A 256 -4.72 -18.20 -7.47
C THR A 256 -4.87 -17.20 -8.61
N ARG A 257 -5.86 -17.38 -9.48
CA ARG A 257 -6.10 -16.47 -10.60
C ARG A 257 -6.41 -15.07 -10.07
N SER A 258 -5.53 -14.11 -10.36
CA SER A 258 -5.72 -12.70 -10.05
C SER A 258 -6.34 -11.96 -11.25
N GLN A 259 -6.95 -10.80 -10.97
CA GLN A 259 -7.43 -9.86 -12.00
C GLN A 259 -6.31 -8.98 -12.56
N THR A 260 -5.07 -9.15 -12.09
CA THR A 260 -3.90 -8.39 -12.53
C THR A 260 -3.38 -8.89 -13.88
N THR A 261 -2.68 -8.01 -14.61
CA THR A 261 -2.12 -8.31 -15.94
C THR A 261 -0.89 -9.24 -15.90
N LYS A 262 -0.20 -9.30 -14.76
CA LYS A 262 0.91 -10.23 -14.49
C LYS A 262 0.63 -11.00 -13.19
N PRO A 263 1.22 -12.19 -13.00
CA PRO A 263 1.05 -12.98 -11.78
C PRO A 263 1.63 -12.28 -10.55
N GLN A 264 1.08 -12.58 -9.37
CA GLN A 264 1.57 -12.08 -8.09
C GLN A 264 2.29 -13.20 -7.34
N ILE A 265 3.45 -12.90 -6.75
CA ILE A 265 4.37 -13.90 -6.19
C ILE A 265 3.73 -14.67 -5.03
N LEU A 266 2.97 -13.99 -4.17
CA LEU A 266 2.30 -14.55 -3.01
C LEU A 266 0.79 -14.72 -3.21
N ALA A 267 0.31 -14.77 -4.47
CA ALA A 267 -1.09 -15.06 -4.75
C ALA A 267 -1.53 -16.35 -4.02
N GLY A 268 -2.61 -16.28 -3.24
CA GLY A 268 -3.14 -17.41 -2.47
C GLY A 268 -2.57 -17.56 -1.05
N ILE A 269 -1.51 -16.82 -0.68
CA ILE A 269 -1.00 -16.78 0.69
C ILE A 269 -1.90 -15.91 1.56
N LYS A 270 -2.34 -16.43 2.70
CA LYS A 270 -3.16 -15.69 3.67
C LYS A 270 -2.38 -15.32 4.92
N VAL A 271 -2.48 -14.06 5.33
CA VAL A 271 -1.76 -13.50 6.48
C VAL A 271 -2.75 -12.95 7.50
N LEU A 272 -2.58 -13.33 8.76
CA LEU A 272 -3.22 -12.67 9.89
C LEU A 272 -2.22 -11.74 10.57
N GLU A 273 -2.46 -10.44 10.47
CA GLU A 273 -1.60 -9.42 11.08
C GLU A 273 -2.20 -8.96 12.41
N LEU A 274 -1.48 -9.20 13.50
CA LEU A 274 -1.78 -8.75 14.85
C LEU A 274 -0.77 -7.66 15.27
N CYS A 275 -0.69 -6.60 14.47
CA CYS A 275 0.31 -5.53 14.62
C CYS A 275 -0.36 -4.14 14.66
N ARG A 276 0.28 -3.16 15.31
CA ARG A 276 -0.20 -1.77 15.45
C ARG A 276 0.91 -0.78 15.12
N ILE A 277 0.55 0.49 14.88
CA ILE A 277 1.48 1.59 14.57
C ILE A 277 2.15 1.45 13.20
N ILE A 278 3.46 1.15 13.10
CA ILE A 278 4.19 1.21 11.83
C ILE A 278 5.08 -0.02 11.59
N ALA A 279 6.01 -0.40 12.48
CA ALA A 279 6.96 -1.48 12.21
C ALA A 279 6.30 -2.82 11.82
N GLY A 280 5.51 -3.40 12.72
CA GLY A 280 4.76 -4.62 12.43
C GLY A 280 3.79 -4.51 11.25
N PRO A 281 2.98 -3.43 11.13
CA PRO A 281 2.14 -3.22 9.95
C PRO A 281 2.91 -3.09 8.62
N SER A 282 4.12 -2.54 8.62
CA SER A 282 4.96 -2.47 7.41
C SER A 282 5.33 -3.86 6.89
N ILE A 283 5.44 -4.88 7.76
CA ILE A 283 5.65 -6.28 7.35
C ILE A 283 4.47 -6.78 6.51
N GLY A 284 3.24 -6.61 7.00
CA GLY A 284 2.06 -7.01 6.25
C GLY A 284 1.88 -6.20 4.97
N LYS A 285 2.31 -4.94 4.93
CA LYS A 285 2.28 -4.11 3.71
C LYS A 285 3.21 -4.72 2.65
N GLY A 286 4.44 -5.08 3.03
CA GLY A 286 5.38 -5.76 2.13
C GLY A 286 4.85 -7.09 1.59
N LEU A 287 4.21 -7.91 2.43
CA LEU A 287 3.57 -9.16 1.96
C LEU A 287 2.39 -8.90 1.02
N ALA A 288 1.59 -7.86 1.27
CA ALA A 288 0.48 -7.47 0.41
C ALA A 288 0.96 -6.93 -0.95
N GLU A 289 2.09 -6.21 -0.99
CA GLU A 289 2.73 -5.76 -2.24
C GLU A 289 3.06 -6.96 -3.13
N TYR A 290 3.52 -8.09 -2.57
CA TYR A 290 3.74 -9.33 -3.34
C TYR A 290 2.46 -10.14 -3.63
N GLY A 291 1.29 -9.67 -3.19
CA GLY A 291 -0.03 -10.25 -3.50
C GLY A 291 -0.59 -11.20 -2.44
N ALA A 292 -0.04 -11.24 -1.24
CA ALA A 292 -0.66 -11.98 -0.14
C ALA A 292 -1.98 -11.32 0.28
N GLN A 293 -2.98 -12.13 0.65
CA GLN A 293 -4.20 -11.64 1.27
C GLN A 293 -3.93 -11.39 2.75
N VAL A 294 -3.76 -10.12 3.11
CA VAL A 294 -3.48 -9.72 4.49
C VAL A 294 -4.75 -9.23 5.17
N ILE A 295 -5.10 -9.84 6.30
CA ILE A 295 -6.18 -9.41 7.18
C ILE A 295 -5.54 -8.93 8.49
N LYS A 296 -5.58 -7.62 8.70
CA LYS A 296 -5.22 -7.01 9.98
C LYS A 296 -6.35 -7.22 10.99
N VAL A 297 -6.01 -7.86 12.10
CA VAL A 297 -6.92 -8.10 13.22
C VAL A 297 -6.54 -7.16 14.35
N THR A 298 -7.43 -6.22 14.66
CA THR A 298 -7.34 -5.36 15.85
C THR A 298 -8.51 -5.64 16.79
N SER A 299 -8.71 -4.81 17.81
CA SER A 299 -9.84 -4.88 18.72
C SER A 299 -10.46 -3.48 18.88
N PRO A 300 -11.79 -3.38 19.08
CA PRO A 300 -12.44 -2.08 19.32
C PRO A 300 -11.93 -1.40 20.60
N ASN A 301 -11.19 -2.12 21.44
CA ASN A 301 -10.65 -1.66 22.71
C ASN A 301 -9.15 -1.28 22.65
N LEU A 302 -8.53 -1.33 21.46
CA LEU A 302 -7.12 -1.01 21.27
C LEU A 302 -6.95 0.32 20.54
N SER A 303 -6.27 1.26 21.19
CA SER A 303 -5.95 2.54 20.56
C SER A 303 -5.02 2.36 19.36
N ASP A 304 -5.03 3.28 18.41
CA ASP A 304 -4.02 3.38 17.36
C ASP A 304 -3.82 4.86 17.01
N VAL A 305 -2.94 5.16 16.06
CA VAL A 305 -2.85 6.49 15.46
C VAL A 305 -3.69 6.48 14.19
N PRO A 306 -4.82 7.22 14.14
CA PRO A 306 -5.77 7.13 13.03
C PRO A 306 -5.13 7.33 11.65
N PHE A 307 -4.26 8.34 11.52
CA PHE A 307 -3.70 8.72 10.22
C PHE A 307 -2.69 7.69 9.68
N PHE A 308 -1.94 7.01 10.54
CA PHE A 308 -0.97 6.01 10.08
C PHE A 308 -1.63 4.84 9.34
N GLN A 309 -2.90 4.56 9.64
CA GLN A 309 -3.69 3.51 9.01
C GLN A 309 -3.87 3.69 7.50
N ILE A 310 -3.64 4.88 6.93
CA ILE A 310 -3.77 5.14 5.49
C ILE A 310 -2.65 4.43 4.73
N ASP A 311 -1.41 4.63 5.17
CA ASP A 311 -0.22 4.07 4.52
C ASP A 311 -0.04 2.58 4.84
N VAL A 312 -0.05 2.23 6.12
CA VAL A 312 0.35 0.89 6.55
C VAL A 312 -0.73 -0.17 6.35
N ASN A 313 -1.93 0.19 5.87
CA ASN A 313 -2.98 -0.76 5.49
C ASN A 313 -3.20 -0.88 3.98
N LEU A 314 -2.32 -0.28 3.16
CA LEU A 314 -2.37 -0.45 1.72
C LEU A 314 -2.34 -1.95 1.34
N GLY A 315 -3.28 -2.36 0.48
CA GLY A 315 -3.39 -3.75 0.02
C GLY A 315 -4.00 -4.73 1.04
N LYS A 316 -4.52 -4.25 2.17
CA LYS A 316 -5.03 -5.11 3.26
C LYS A 316 -6.53 -5.00 3.45
N HIS A 317 -7.08 -6.02 4.11
CA HIS A 317 -8.36 -5.97 4.80
C HIS A 317 -8.13 -5.72 6.29
N THR A 318 -9.09 -5.10 6.96
CA THR A 318 -9.04 -4.83 8.40
C THR A 318 -10.31 -5.32 9.07
N CYS A 319 -10.19 -5.85 10.29
CA CYS A 319 -11.34 -6.25 11.12
C CYS A 319 -11.05 -6.08 12.61
N ASP A 320 -12.12 -5.93 13.39
CA ASP A 320 -12.10 -5.80 14.84
C ASP A 320 -12.56 -7.12 15.47
N LEU A 321 -11.64 -7.84 16.13
CA LEU A 321 -11.94 -9.07 16.89
C LEU A 321 -11.36 -8.95 18.31
N ASP A 322 -12.21 -8.94 19.32
CA ASP A 322 -11.75 -8.98 20.71
C ASP A 322 -11.43 -10.42 21.13
N LEU A 323 -10.13 -10.77 21.09
CA LEU A 323 -9.59 -12.08 21.45
C LEU A 323 -9.71 -12.44 22.94
N LYS A 324 -10.21 -11.52 23.78
CA LYS A 324 -10.57 -11.81 25.19
C LYS A 324 -12.00 -12.35 25.33
N THR A 325 -12.79 -12.28 24.26
CA THR A 325 -14.18 -12.75 24.25
C THR A 325 -14.31 -14.08 23.51
N THR A 326 -15.19 -14.97 23.95
CA THR A 326 -15.44 -16.25 23.26
C THR A 326 -15.84 -16.07 21.79
N PRO A 327 -16.72 -15.12 21.41
CA PRO A 327 -17.06 -14.89 20.00
C PRO A 327 -15.87 -14.40 19.16
N GLY A 328 -15.07 -13.46 19.68
CA GLY A 328 -13.89 -12.94 18.98
C GLY A 328 -12.83 -14.02 18.76
N ARG A 329 -12.58 -14.87 19.77
CA ARG A 329 -11.72 -16.04 19.65
C ARG A 329 -12.21 -17.02 18.59
N LYS A 330 -13.50 -17.37 18.61
CA LYS A 330 -14.10 -18.28 17.63
C LYS A 330 -13.97 -17.75 16.20
N ALA A 331 -14.19 -16.46 15.99
CA ALA A 331 -14.03 -15.84 14.68
C ALA A 331 -12.56 -15.83 14.22
N PHE A 332 -11.64 -15.48 15.12
CA PHE A 332 -10.20 -15.52 14.84
C PHE A 332 -9.70 -16.92 14.52
N GLU A 333 -10.09 -17.93 15.31
CA GLU A 333 -9.72 -19.32 15.09
C GLU A 333 -10.24 -19.87 13.77
N LYS A 334 -11.40 -19.38 13.29
CA LYS A 334 -11.90 -19.70 11.95
C LYS A 334 -10.99 -19.11 10.86
N LEU A 335 -10.56 -17.86 11.00
CA LEU A 335 -9.61 -17.24 10.07
C LEU A 335 -8.25 -17.94 10.10
N LEU A 336 -7.80 -18.33 11.30
CA LEU A 336 -6.53 -19.01 11.54
C LEU A 336 -6.44 -20.33 10.78
N GLN A 337 -7.56 -21.02 10.55
CA GLN A 337 -7.56 -22.26 9.78
C GLN A 337 -7.09 -22.10 8.34
N ASP A 338 -7.20 -20.93 7.72
CA ASP A 338 -6.67 -20.76 6.38
C ASP A 338 -5.30 -20.08 6.35
N ALA A 339 -4.87 -19.48 7.47
CA ALA A 339 -3.69 -18.62 7.54
C ALA A 339 -2.37 -19.38 7.30
N ASP A 340 -1.52 -18.79 6.47
CA ASP A 340 -0.16 -19.25 6.20
C ASP A 340 0.87 -18.53 7.06
N VAL A 341 0.60 -17.25 7.35
CA VAL A 341 1.47 -16.38 8.15
C VAL A 341 0.66 -15.73 9.27
N VAL A 342 1.25 -15.66 10.47
CA VAL A 342 0.78 -14.83 11.58
C VAL A 342 1.87 -13.83 11.93
N LEU A 343 1.53 -12.54 11.92
CA LEU A 343 2.42 -11.46 12.34
C LEU A 343 2.04 -10.99 13.74
N ASP A 344 3.00 -10.89 14.65
CA ASP A 344 2.81 -10.45 16.03
C ASP A 344 3.66 -9.21 16.33
N GLY A 345 3.00 -8.07 16.51
CA GLY A 345 3.64 -6.82 16.93
C GLY A 345 3.32 -6.44 18.38
N TYR A 346 2.82 -7.38 19.19
CA TYR A 346 2.58 -7.14 20.60
C TYR A 346 3.82 -7.46 21.44
N ARG A 347 3.83 -6.95 22.68
CA ARG A 347 4.90 -7.25 23.64
C ARG A 347 5.09 -8.76 23.79
N PRO A 348 6.33 -9.26 23.91
CA PRO A 348 6.59 -10.68 24.04
C PRO A 348 5.70 -11.37 25.10
N GLY A 349 5.11 -12.50 24.69
CA GLY A 349 4.18 -13.29 25.50
C GLY A 349 2.74 -12.75 25.57
N ALA A 350 2.40 -11.62 24.94
CA ALA A 350 1.03 -11.09 24.95
C ALA A 350 0.03 -12.01 24.23
N LEU A 351 0.33 -12.44 23.01
CA LEU A 351 -0.50 -13.43 22.30
C LEU A 351 -0.42 -14.81 22.95
N GLU A 352 0.71 -15.18 23.54
CA GLU A 352 0.87 -16.45 24.25
C GLU A 352 -0.08 -16.56 25.45
N ARG A 353 -0.25 -15.48 26.24
CA ARG A 353 -1.26 -15.44 27.32
C ARG A 353 -2.70 -15.56 26.81
N LEU A 354 -2.95 -15.27 25.54
CA LEU A 354 -4.24 -15.49 24.90
C LEU A 354 -4.34 -16.89 24.26
N GLY A 355 -3.30 -17.73 24.33
CA GLY A 355 -3.26 -19.05 23.72
C GLY A 355 -2.92 -19.04 22.23
N TYR A 356 -2.37 -17.94 21.72
CA TYR A 356 -2.01 -17.75 20.30
C TYR A 356 -0.51 -17.48 20.12
N GLY A 357 0.33 -17.99 21.03
CA GLY A 357 1.78 -18.00 20.87
C GLY A 357 2.22 -19.00 19.79
N PRO A 358 3.48 -18.96 19.32
CA PRO A 358 3.93 -19.72 18.15
C PRO A 358 3.69 -21.23 18.28
N LYS A 359 4.01 -21.83 19.44
CA LYS A 359 3.75 -23.26 19.70
C LYS A 359 2.26 -23.60 19.70
N ALA A 360 1.44 -22.74 20.30
CA ALA A 360 -0.01 -22.95 20.34
C ALA A 360 -0.64 -22.83 18.94
N LEU A 361 -0.15 -21.92 18.11
CA LEU A 361 -0.59 -21.78 16.72
C LEU A 361 -0.28 -23.04 15.91
N VAL A 362 0.89 -23.65 16.09
CA VAL A 362 1.21 -24.94 15.46
C VAL A 362 0.19 -26.02 15.87
N GLU A 363 -0.09 -26.18 17.16
CA GLU A 363 -1.05 -27.18 17.63
C GLU A 363 -2.48 -26.92 17.13
N LEU A 364 -2.95 -25.67 17.19
CA LEU A 364 -4.28 -25.27 16.73
C LEU A 364 -4.49 -25.50 15.22
N THR A 365 -3.40 -25.55 14.46
CA THR A 365 -3.43 -25.62 13.00
C THR A 365 -2.89 -26.92 12.41
N LYS A 366 -2.44 -27.84 13.27
CA LYS A 366 -1.79 -29.11 12.89
C LYS A 366 -2.64 -29.99 11.96
N HIS A 367 -3.95 -30.03 12.21
CA HIS A 367 -4.89 -30.88 11.46
C HIS A 367 -5.03 -30.49 9.97
N ARG A 368 -4.56 -29.30 9.58
CA ARG A 368 -4.60 -28.84 8.19
C ARG A 368 -3.62 -29.54 7.27
N GLY A 369 -2.65 -30.26 7.83
CA GLY A 369 -1.57 -30.90 7.06
C GLY A 369 -0.63 -29.92 6.37
N LYS A 370 -0.57 -28.65 6.83
CA LYS A 370 0.37 -27.64 6.35
C LYS A 370 0.94 -26.83 7.51
N GLY A 371 2.23 -26.53 7.45
CA GLY A 371 2.93 -25.73 8.45
C GLY A 371 2.56 -24.23 8.41
N ILE A 372 2.89 -23.51 9.48
CA ILE A 372 2.63 -22.08 9.64
C ILE A 372 3.93 -21.28 9.78
N VAL A 373 3.93 -20.05 9.29
CA VAL A 373 4.99 -19.07 9.53
C VAL A 373 4.51 -18.07 10.58
N TYR A 374 5.27 -17.86 11.64
CA TYR A 374 5.00 -16.85 12.65
C TYR A 374 6.14 -15.83 12.64
N VAL A 375 5.85 -14.54 12.59
CA VAL A 375 6.89 -13.49 12.64
C VAL A 375 6.55 -12.52 13.75
N ALA A 376 7.48 -12.37 14.70
CA ALA A 376 7.36 -11.42 15.79
C ALA A 376 8.29 -10.21 15.59
N GLU A 377 7.78 -9.03 15.91
CA GLU A 377 8.53 -7.78 15.93
C GLU A 377 8.31 -7.08 17.28
N ASN A 378 9.36 -6.45 17.81
CA ASN A 378 9.28 -5.61 19.01
C ASN A 378 10.45 -4.61 19.08
N CYS A 379 10.53 -3.80 20.13
CA CYS A 379 11.61 -2.81 20.26
C CYS A 379 13.00 -3.37 20.56
N PHE A 380 13.11 -4.31 21.51
CA PHE A 380 14.37 -4.71 22.16
C PHE A 380 14.87 -6.11 21.76
N GLY A 381 14.26 -6.75 20.78
CA GLY A 381 14.54 -8.14 20.43
C GLY A 381 14.06 -9.14 21.49
N ASN A 382 14.27 -10.43 21.22
CA ASN A 382 13.75 -11.52 22.05
C ASN A 382 14.77 -12.08 23.07
N LYS A 383 15.93 -11.44 23.21
CA LYS A 383 17.03 -11.89 24.08
C LYS A 383 17.56 -10.76 24.95
N GLY A 384 18.19 -11.14 26.08
CA GLY A 384 18.77 -10.20 27.03
C GLY A 384 17.76 -9.55 27.98
N PRO A 385 18.24 -8.73 28.94
CA PRO A 385 17.42 -8.29 30.07
C PRO A 385 16.30 -7.32 29.68
N TRP A 386 16.37 -6.66 28.52
CA TRP A 386 15.35 -5.72 28.06
C TRP A 386 14.30 -6.33 27.13
N ALA A 387 14.39 -7.62 26.78
CA ALA A 387 13.52 -8.26 25.79
C ALA A 387 12.01 -8.15 26.09
N SER A 388 11.62 -8.09 27.37
CA SER A 388 10.21 -7.97 27.77
C SER A 388 9.72 -6.52 27.87
N ARG A 389 10.59 -5.53 27.69
CA ARG A 389 10.24 -4.11 27.81
C ARG A 389 9.37 -3.68 26.63
N PRO A 390 8.39 -2.79 26.85
CA PRO A 390 7.83 -2.02 25.76
C PRO A 390 8.85 -1.12 25.09
N GLY A 391 8.62 -0.83 23.81
CA GLY A 391 9.25 0.30 23.17
C GLY A 391 8.52 0.73 21.90
N TRP A 392 9.13 1.73 21.29
CA TRP A 392 8.72 2.48 20.10
C TRP A 392 10.01 2.87 19.39
N GLN A 393 9.95 3.37 18.15
CA GLN A 393 11.17 3.76 17.46
C GLN A 393 12.02 4.74 18.28
N GLN A 394 11.45 5.82 18.81
CA GLN A 394 12.23 6.83 19.53
C GLN A 394 12.93 6.25 20.78
N ILE A 395 12.37 5.16 21.32
CA ILE A 395 12.95 4.40 22.43
C ILE A 395 14.15 3.58 21.95
N ALA A 396 14.05 2.94 20.79
CA ALA A 396 15.20 2.29 20.15
C ALA A 396 16.30 3.32 19.85
N ASP A 397 15.95 4.42 19.19
CA ASP A 397 16.89 5.49 18.80
C ASP A 397 17.65 6.05 20.02
N CYS A 398 16.96 6.23 21.15
CA CYS A 398 17.57 6.67 22.41
C CYS A 398 18.40 5.57 23.08
N ALA A 399 17.92 4.32 23.08
CA ALA A 399 18.60 3.21 23.73
C ALA A 399 19.89 2.82 23.01
N THR A 400 19.89 2.82 21.67
CA THR A 400 21.02 2.41 20.82
C THR A 400 22.04 3.53 20.61
N GLY A 401 21.62 4.77 20.86
CA GLY A 401 22.42 5.99 20.75
C GLY A 401 22.36 6.68 19.40
N LEU A 402 21.40 6.29 18.55
CA LEU A 402 21.10 6.96 17.30
C LEU A 402 20.71 8.44 17.52
N ALA A 403 19.93 8.72 18.57
CA ALA A 403 19.58 10.10 18.92
C ALA A 403 20.80 10.97 19.29
N TRP A 404 21.83 10.39 19.92
CA TRP A 404 23.08 11.11 20.21
C TRP A 404 23.89 11.40 18.95
N GLU A 405 23.99 10.45 18.03
CA GLU A 405 24.67 10.66 16.73
C GLU A 405 23.99 11.77 15.92
N GLN A 406 22.65 11.82 15.92
CA GLN A 406 21.90 12.91 15.30
C GLN A 406 22.23 14.27 15.95
N GLY A 407 22.24 14.35 17.28
CA GLY A 407 22.61 15.56 18.00
C GLY A 407 24.00 16.07 17.67
N TRP A 408 25.01 15.18 17.63
CA TRP A 408 26.37 15.52 17.24
C TRP A 408 26.48 15.98 15.79
N PHE A 409 25.74 15.34 14.87
CA PHE A 409 25.62 15.79 13.49
C PHE A 409 25.10 17.22 13.40
N MET A 410 24.15 17.60 14.26
CA MET A 410 23.60 18.95 14.33
C MET A 410 24.52 19.95 15.04
N GLY A 411 25.67 19.51 15.58
CA GLY A 411 26.62 20.36 16.30
C GLY A 411 26.23 20.61 17.77
N LEU A 412 25.39 19.76 18.33
CA LEU A 412 24.87 19.86 19.69
C LEU A 412 25.56 18.86 20.62
N ASP A 413 25.67 19.17 21.91
CA ASP A 413 26.05 18.21 22.97
C ASP A 413 24.82 17.70 23.73
N GLU A 414 23.82 17.29 22.97
CA GLU A 414 22.57 16.69 23.46
C GLU A 414 21.97 15.79 22.38
N PRO A 415 21.17 14.78 22.77
CA PRO A 415 20.51 13.90 21.81
C PRO A 415 19.31 14.57 21.14
N VAL A 416 19.09 14.29 19.87
CA VAL A 416 17.90 14.71 19.11
C VAL A 416 17.35 13.50 18.38
N VAL A 417 16.04 13.22 18.50
CA VAL A 417 15.44 12.08 17.79
C VAL A 417 15.53 12.34 16.27
N PRO A 418 15.99 11.36 15.47
CA PRO A 418 16.08 11.50 14.02
C PRO A 418 14.74 11.78 13.33
N PRO A 419 14.76 12.31 12.09
CA PRO A 419 13.57 12.49 11.28
C PRO A 419 12.82 11.18 11.01
N PHE A 420 11.49 11.24 10.99
CA PHE A 420 10.59 10.19 10.47
C PHE A 420 10.68 8.82 11.19
N PRO A 421 9.69 7.94 11.01
CA PRO A 421 9.71 6.59 11.58
C PRO A 421 10.56 5.63 10.71
N MET A 422 11.81 6.00 10.42
CA MET A 422 12.71 5.24 9.54
C MET A 422 13.03 3.84 10.11
N SER A 423 13.34 3.73 11.41
CA SER A 423 13.59 2.43 12.04
C SER A 423 12.36 1.53 12.10
N ASP A 424 11.15 2.09 12.22
CA ASP A 424 9.91 1.30 12.08
C ASP A 424 9.84 0.66 10.69
N TYR A 425 10.02 1.44 9.62
CA TYR A 425 9.96 0.91 8.24
C TYR A 425 11.11 -0.05 7.93
N GLY A 426 12.33 0.25 8.37
CA GLY A 426 13.49 -0.62 8.26
C GLY A 426 13.28 -1.97 8.96
N THR A 427 12.66 -1.94 10.14
CA THR A 427 12.26 -3.16 10.85
C THR A 427 11.15 -3.92 10.12
N GLY A 428 10.22 -3.20 9.49
CA GLY A 428 9.24 -3.77 8.56
C GLY A 428 9.87 -4.55 7.41
N CYS A 429 10.96 -4.04 6.81
CA CYS A 429 11.72 -4.76 5.79
C CYS A 429 12.32 -6.06 6.33
N MET A 430 12.99 -6.01 7.50
CA MET A 430 13.56 -7.21 8.14
C MET A 430 12.50 -8.26 8.46
N GLY A 431 11.33 -7.86 8.96
CA GLY A 431 10.22 -8.78 9.22
C GLY A 431 9.61 -9.35 7.94
N THR A 432 9.57 -8.57 6.85
CA THR A 432 9.13 -9.06 5.53
C THR A 432 10.07 -10.13 5.00
N ILE A 433 11.39 -9.90 5.11
CA ILE A 433 12.41 -10.90 4.75
C ILE A 433 12.20 -12.18 5.56
N ALA A 434 12.04 -12.07 6.89
CA ALA A 434 11.82 -13.23 7.75
C ALA A 434 10.55 -14.03 7.37
N ALA A 435 9.46 -13.35 7.02
CA ALA A 435 8.22 -13.98 6.55
C ALA A 435 8.43 -14.70 5.21
N LEU A 436 9.05 -14.04 4.23
CA LEU A 436 9.36 -14.62 2.92
C LEU A 436 10.29 -15.83 3.07
N THR A 437 11.33 -15.74 3.89
CA THR A 437 12.24 -16.87 4.15
C THR A 437 11.52 -18.03 4.83
N GLY A 438 10.64 -17.77 5.80
CA GLY A 438 9.81 -18.81 6.41
C GLY A 438 8.90 -19.50 5.40
N LEU A 439 8.24 -18.73 4.52
CA LEU A 439 7.39 -19.27 3.46
C LEU A 439 8.18 -20.08 2.44
N TYR A 440 9.36 -19.60 2.03
CA TYR A 440 10.27 -20.32 1.15
C TYR A 440 10.68 -21.67 1.74
N LYS A 441 11.13 -21.68 3.01
CA LYS A 441 11.54 -22.91 3.70
C LYS A 441 10.37 -23.88 3.86
N ARG A 442 9.17 -23.39 4.20
CA ARG A 442 7.94 -24.22 4.28
C ARG A 442 7.60 -24.87 2.95
N ALA A 443 7.70 -24.13 1.85
CA ALA A 443 7.38 -24.67 0.54
C ALA A 443 8.36 -25.76 0.10
N LYS A 444 9.63 -25.62 0.46
CA LYS A 444 10.69 -26.53 0.01
C LYS A 444 10.92 -27.72 0.94
N TYR A 445 10.84 -27.49 2.26
CA TYR A 445 11.26 -28.45 3.28
C TYR A 445 10.12 -28.91 4.19
N GLY A 446 8.95 -28.29 4.13
CA GLY A 446 7.87 -28.53 5.08
C GLY A 446 8.12 -27.85 6.43
N GLY A 447 7.38 -28.26 7.44
CA GLY A 447 7.46 -27.71 8.79
C GLY A 447 6.89 -26.29 8.95
N SER A 448 7.02 -25.77 10.17
CA SER A 448 6.61 -24.44 10.59
C SER A 448 7.83 -23.62 11.02
N TYR A 449 7.78 -22.30 10.84
CA TYR A 449 8.93 -21.42 11.07
C TYR A 449 8.57 -20.20 11.91
N SER A 450 9.53 -19.74 12.73
CA SER A 450 9.43 -18.51 13.51
C SER A 450 10.49 -17.51 13.08
N GLY A 451 10.02 -16.37 12.58
CA GLY A 451 10.80 -15.17 12.36
C GLY A 451 10.82 -14.26 13.58
N ALA A 452 11.92 -13.57 13.82
CA ALA A 452 11.97 -12.48 14.80
C ALA A 452 12.92 -11.36 14.36
N THR A 453 12.55 -10.12 14.64
CA THR A 453 13.39 -8.92 14.46
C THR A 453 13.01 -7.84 15.49
N SER A 454 13.69 -6.69 15.48
CA SER A 454 13.38 -5.59 16.37
C SER A 454 13.89 -4.23 15.90
N LEU A 455 13.29 -3.16 16.41
CA LEU A 455 13.75 -1.77 16.20
C LEU A 455 15.24 -1.60 16.54
N CYS A 456 15.69 -2.06 17.72
CA CYS A 456 17.11 -1.98 18.06
C CYS A 456 18.02 -2.78 17.11
N GLN A 457 17.53 -3.85 16.47
CA GLN A 457 18.32 -4.57 15.47
C GLN A 457 18.49 -3.77 14.17
N TYR A 458 17.48 -2.98 13.79
CA TYR A 458 17.61 -2.05 12.66
C TYR A 458 18.68 -1.00 12.97
N ASP A 459 18.57 -0.34 14.11
CA ASP A 459 19.54 0.68 14.53
C ASP A 459 20.96 0.13 14.62
N ILE A 460 21.13 -1.10 15.15
CA ILE A 460 22.44 -1.76 15.22
C ILE A 460 22.99 -2.00 13.81
N PHE A 461 22.16 -2.49 12.88
CA PHE A 461 22.56 -2.65 11.48
C PHE A 461 22.94 -1.31 10.86
N LEU A 462 22.09 -0.29 10.99
CA LEU A 462 22.33 1.06 10.45
C LEU A 462 23.62 1.66 11.00
N LEU A 463 23.83 1.63 12.31
CA LEU A 463 25.06 2.12 12.95
C LEU A 463 26.29 1.30 12.56
N SER A 464 26.14 0.03 12.18
CA SER A 464 27.25 -0.80 11.70
C SER A 464 27.77 -0.38 10.33
N LEU A 465 26.96 0.36 9.54
CA LEU A 465 27.37 0.94 8.26
C LEU A 465 28.24 2.19 8.42
N GLY A 466 28.35 2.70 9.66
CA GLY A 466 28.96 3.98 9.97
C GLY A 466 28.06 5.16 9.61
N VAL A 467 28.38 6.32 10.18
CA VAL A 467 27.81 7.60 9.74
C VAL A 467 28.51 8.10 8.47
N TYR A 468 27.92 9.06 7.77
CA TYR A 468 28.56 9.74 6.65
C TYR A 468 29.88 10.41 7.06
N GLU A 469 30.84 10.49 6.14
CA GLU A 469 32.11 11.20 6.34
C GLU A 469 31.88 12.68 6.70
N LYS A 470 32.82 13.27 7.45
CA LYS A 470 32.64 14.62 8.02
C LYS A 470 32.38 15.68 6.94
N SER A 471 33.05 15.60 5.80
CA SER A 471 32.86 16.52 4.68
C SER A 471 31.44 16.45 4.10
N LEU A 472 30.85 15.26 4.02
CA LEU A 472 29.48 15.09 3.54
C LEU A 472 28.47 15.58 4.59
N GLN A 473 28.73 15.34 5.87
CA GLN A 473 27.91 15.91 6.94
C GLN A 473 27.92 17.44 6.93
N ASP A 474 29.10 18.05 6.70
CA ASP A 474 29.24 19.50 6.61
C ASP A 474 28.48 20.06 5.40
N GLU A 475 28.48 19.34 4.27
CA GLU A 475 27.69 19.68 3.10
C GLU A 475 26.18 19.57 3.36
N LEU A 476 25.71 18.49 4.02
CA LEU A 476 24.31 18.35 4.43
C LEU A 476 23.85 19.53 5.30
N ARG A 477 24.67 19.93 6.28
CA ARG A 477 24.40 21.12 7.10
C ARG A 477 24.31 22.42 6.29
N ARG A 478 25.06 22.51 5.19
CA ARG A 478 25.10 23.69 4.32
C ARG A 478 23.89 23.77 3.38
N VAL A 479 23.42 22.64 2.85
CA VAL A 479 22.33 22.63 1.85
C VAL A 479 20.95 22.66 2.48
N HIS A 480 20.80 22.06 3.67
CA HIS A 480 19.55 22.08 4.42
C HIS A 480 19.32 23.41 5.15
N ASP A 481 18.07 23.67 5.51
CA ASP A 481 17.67 24.94 6.12
C ASP A 481 18.20 25.06 7.55
N PRO A 482 18.76 26.22 7.96
CA PRO A 482 19.26 26.43 9.33
C PRO A 482 18.22 26.14 10.43
N GLU A 483 16.93 26.44 10.18
CA GLU A 483 15.84 26.17 11.12
C GLU A 483 15.73 24.69 11.52
N PHE A 484 16.14 23.76 10.64
CA PHE A 484 16.19 22.34 10.99
C PHE A 484 17.26 22.07 12.06
N PHE A 485 18.41 22.74 11.99
CA PHE A 485 19.51 22.59 12.94
C PHE A 485 19.30 23.35 14.26
N ASP A 486 18.24 24.17 14.36
CA ASP A 486 17.80 24.81 15.60
C ASP A 486 16.96 23.87 16.49
N LEU A 487 16.60 22.67 16.00
CA LEU A 487 15.89 21.67 16.80
C LEU A 487 16.73 21.23 18.00
N ARG A 488 16.05 20.97 19.12
CA ARG A 488 16.64 20.55 20.39
C ARG A 488 16.06 19.22 20.85
N HIS A 489 16.65 18.63 21.88
CA HIS A 489 16.20 17.35 22.45
C HIS A 489 14.69 17.31 22.78
N PHE A 490 14.11 18.43 23.23
CA PHE A 490 12.71 18.54 23.60
C PHE A 490 11.75 18.80 22.43
N ASP A 491 12.23 18.95 21.19
CA ASP A 491 11.33 19.16 20.06
C ASP A 491 10.66 17.84 19.67
N SER A 492 9.32 17.86 19.64
CA SER A 492 8.52 16.68 19.35
C SER A 492 8.77 16.12 17.95
N VAL A 493 8.53 14.83 17.75
CA VAL A 493 8.63 14.19 16.42
C VAL A 493 7.80 14.84 15.32
N ASP A 494 6.69 15.52 15.66
CA ASP A 494 5.93 16.27 14.65
C ASP A 494 6.67 17.53 14.20
N GLU A 495 7.38 18.20 15.11
CA GLU A 495 8.19 19.39 14.80
C GLU A 495 9.46 19.00 14.02
N VAL A 496 10.13 17.93 14.45
CA VAL A 496 11.24 17.31 13.70
C VAL A 496 10.77 16.95 12.28
N GLY A 497 9.65 16.24 12.15
CA GLY A 497 9.07 15.85 10.86
C GLY A 497 8.68 17.05 9.99
N ARG A 498 8.04 18.08 10.58
CA ARG A 498 7.64 19.31 9.87
C ARG A 498 8.84 20.03 9.28
N ARG A 499 9.90 20.26 10.07
CA ARG A 499 11.11 20.95 9.59
C ARG A 499 11.89 20.10 8.59
N SER A 500 11.95 18.78 8.80
CA SER A 500 12.56 17.83 7.86
C SER A 500 11.87 17.88 6.49
N LEU A 501 10.54 17.80 6.45
CA LEU A 501 9.77 17.88 5.20
C LEU A 501 9.99 19.21 4.48
N LYS A 502 10.00 20.33 5.22
CA LYS A 502 10.23 21.66 4.64
C LYS A 502 11.59 21.73 3.95
N THR A 503 12.66 21.33 4.64
CA THR A 503 14.00 21.40 4.06
C THR A 503 14.22 20.37 2.95
N MET A 504 13.70 19.15 3.10
CA MET A 504 13.80 18.11 2.06
C MET A 504 13.06 18.50 0.78
N ARG A 505 11.90 19.15 0.84
CA ARG A 505 11.21 19.64 -0.38
C ARG A 505 12.06 20.62 -1.20
N LYS A 506 12.94 21.37 -0.52
CA LYS A 506 13.86 22.30 -1.17
C LYS A 506 15.06 21.58 -1.78
N VAL A 507 15.66 20.63 -1.05
CA VAL A 507 16.89 19.94 -1.47
C VAL A 507 16.59 18.80 -2.45
N HIS A 508 15.49 18.09 -2.23
CA HIS A 508 15.06 16.87 -2.92
C HIS A 508 13.59 16.95 -3.40
N PRO A 509 13.21 17.94 -4.24
CA PRO A 509 11.84 18.07 -4.74
C PRO A 509 11.33 16.81 -5.46
N GLU A 510 12.25 16.03 -6.04
CA GLU A 510 11.97 14.76 -6.71
C GLU A 510 11.25 13.72 -5.87
N LEU A 511 11.42 13.75 -4.54
CA LEU A 511 10.78 12.80 -3.63
C LEU A 511 9.33 13.18 -3.32
N PHE A 512 8.88 14.37 -3.72
CA PHE A 512 7.58 14.92 -3.34
C PHE A 512 6.64 15.17 -4.51
N ASP A 513 7.19 15.56 -5.66
CA ASP A 513 6.41 16.06 -6.77
C ASP A 513 5.84 14.93 -7.65
N ASP A 514 4.55 15.05 -7.96
CA ASP A 514 3.88 14.27 -8.98
C ASP A 514 4.38 14.77 -10.35
N ARG A 515 5.53 14.27 -10.80
CA ARG A 515 6.25 14.78 -11.99
C ARG A 515 5.39 14.74 -13.26
N SER A 516 4.32 13.93 -13.27
CA SER A 516 3.27 13.92 -14.30
C SER A 516 2.57 15.27 -14.49
N LYS A 517 2.52 16.11 -13.45
CA LYS A 517 1.92 17.45 -13.45
C LYS A 517 2.92 18.57 -13.69
N MET A 518 4.22 18.29 -13.70
CA MET A 518 5.25 19.34 -13.69
C MET A 518 5.74 19.83 -15.04
N ASN A 519 5.45 19.23 -16.21
CA ASN A 519 5.75 19.91 -17.48
C ASN A 519 5.08 19.30 -18.73
N GLY A 520 4.25 20.10 -19.42
CA GLY A 520 4.00 20.04 -20.87
C GLY A 520 5.21 20.43 -21.73
N LYS A 521 6.41 20.12 -21.23
CA LYS A 521 7.74 20.28 -21.85
C LYS A 521 8.60 19.12 -21.38
N ALA A 522 8.20 17.90 -21.75
CA ALA A 522 9.13 16.78 -21.77
C ALA A 522 10.17 17.06 -22.87
N ASN A 523 11.26 17.75 -22.52
CA ASN A 523 12.46 17.69 -23.32
C ASN A 523 12.95 16.24 -23.28
N GLY A 524 13.23 15.69 -24.46
CA GLY A 524 13.31 14.25 -24.71
C GLY A 524 14.20 13.46 -23.76
N GLY A 525 13.73 12.26 -23.41
CA GLY A 525 14.58 11.11 -23.12
C GLY A 525 14.65 10.62 -21.66
N SER A 526 14.13 11.36 -20.68
CA SER A 526 14.18 10.87 -19.29
C SER A 526 12.99 9.96 -18.95
N LYS A 527 13.28 8.67 -18.71
CA LYS A 527 12.33 7.66 -18.22
C LYS A 527 12.08 7.82 -16.70
N HIS A 528 11.57 8.97 -16.28
CA HIS A 528 11.29 9.22 -14.86
C HIS A 528 10.17 8.29 -14.34
N ARG A 529 10.42 7.57 -13.23
CA ARG A 529 9.41 6.71 -12.56
C ARG A 529 8.69 7.49 -11.45
N ASP A 530 7.38 7.33 -11.36
CA ASP A 530 6.61 7.92 -10.26
C ASP A 530 6.94 7.24 -8.92
N VAL A 531 7.22 8.04 -7.89
CA VAL A 531 7.49 7.59 -6.51
C VAL A 531 6.22 7.41 -5.68
N THR A 532 5.15 8.11 -6.03
CA THR A 532 3.81 7.95 -5.43
C THR A 532 2.74 7.74 -6.48
N ARG A 533 1.62 7.16 -6.08
CA ARG A 533 0.44 6.95 -6.92
C ARG A 533 -0.83 7.09 -6.11
N ALA A 534 -1.94 7.31 -6.79
CA ALA A 534 -3.26 7.39 -6.18
C ALA A 534 -4.14 6.20 -6.57
N SER A 535 -4.99 5.75 -5.65
CA SER A 535 -6.02 4.74 -5.91
C SER A 535 -7.23 4.99 -5.03
N TYR A 536 -8.43 4.74 -5.57
CA TYR A 536 -9.66 4.90 -4.80
C TYR A 536 -9.81 3.81 -3.73
N SER A 537 -9.99 4.21 -2.47
CA SER A 537 -10.31 3.29 -1.37
C SER A 537 -11.81 3.22 -1.15
N LYS A 538 -12.39 2.02 -1.29
CA LYS A 538 -13.79 1.77 -0.93
C LYS A 538 -14.06 1.99 0.57
N GLY A 539 -13.07 1.71 1.41
CA GLY A 539 -13.18 1.85 2.87
C GLY A 539 -13.28 3.32 3.30
N PHE A 540 -12.41 4.17 2.75
CA PHE A 540 -12.41 5.61 3.04
C PHE A 540 -13.37 6.41 2.17
N LYS A 541 -13.88 5.80 1.09
CA LYS A 541 -14.68 6.45 0.04
C LYS A 541 -13.98 7.66 -0.60
N ALA A 542 -12.65 7.60 -0.70
CA ALA A 542 -11.80 8.67 -1.17
C ALA A 542 -10.55 8.12 -1.87
N ASP A 543 -9.92 8.96 -2.69
CA ASP A 543 -8.61 8.66 -3.26
C ASP A 543 -7.55 8.65 -2.17
N VAL A 544 -6.74 7.60 -2.16
CA VAL A 544 -5.57 7.46 -1.30
C VAL A 544 -4.33 7.59 -2.15
N ARG A 545 -3.45 8.53 -1.82
CA ARG A 545 -2.10 8.60 -2.38
C ARG A 545 -1.13 7.86 -1.48
N TYR A 546 -0.24 7.07 -2.06
CA TYR A 546 0.72 6.22 -1.35
C TYR A 546 2.01 6.02 -2.14
N VAL A 547 3.06 5.60 -1.47
CA VAL A 547 4.38 5.33 -2.06
C VAL A 547 4.34 4.05 -2.89
N CYS A 548 4.93 4.07 -4.08
CA CYS A 548 5.04 2.91 -4.95
C CYS A 548 6.01 1.85 -4.37
N PRO A 549 5.74 0.55 -4.58
CA PRO A 549 6.64 -0.55 -4.22
C PRO A 549 8.07 -0.28 -4.69
N VAL A 550 9.00 -0.51 -3.77
CA VAL A 550 10.44 -0.27 -3.93
C VAL A 550 11.08 -1.27 -4.90
N VAL A 551 10.60 -2.51 -4.87
CA VAL A 551 11.15 -3.62 -5.65
C VAL A 551 10.35 -3.79 -6.94
N GLU A 552 11.00 -4.16 -8.03
CA GLU A 552 10.37 -4.67 -9.25
C GLU A 552 11.03 -6.00 -9.64
N ILE A 553 10.23 -7.04 -9.89
CA ILE A 553 10.71 -8.35 -10.34
C ILE A 553 10.07 -8.67 -11.69
N GLU A 554 10.91 -8.96 -12.68
CA GLU A 554 10.51 -9.20 -14.06
C GLU A 554 9.41 -10.27 -14.17
N GLY A 555 8.36 -9.94 -14.94
CA GLY A 555 7.25 -10.85 -15.20
C GLY A 555 6.27 -11.03 -14.04
N THR A 556 6.35 -10.20 -12.99
CA THR A 556 5.44 -10.23 -11.85
C THR A 556 4.74 -8.89 -11.64
N TRP A 557 3.60 -8.91 -10.96
CA TRP A 557 2.88 -7.72 -10.53
C TRP A 557 2.99 -7.55 -9.01
N ASN A 558 3.32 -6.34 -8.58
CA ASN A 558 3.28 -5.93 -7.17
C ASN A 558 2.60 -4.57 -6.96
N GLY A 559 1.82 -4.15 -7.96
CA GLY A 559 1.14 -2.86 -7.98
C GLY A 559 1.79 -1.80 -8.88
N ASN A 560 3.04 -1.94 -9.32
CA ASN A 560 3.70 -0.90 -10.13
C ASN A 560 3.17 -0.75 -11.57
N ASP A 561 2.44 -1.74 -12.11
CA ASP A 561 1.76 -1.56 -13.39
C ASP A 561 0.43 -0.84 -13.19
N SER A 562 0.17 0.19 -13.98
CA SER A 562 -1.15 0.80 -14.11
C SER A 562 -2.14 -0.27 -14.59
N LEU A 563 -3.11 -0.65 -13.75
CA LEU A 563 -4.29 -1.35 -14.25
C LEU A 563 -4.97 -0.43 -15.28
N PRO A 564 -5.49 -0.96 -16.40
CA PRO A 564 -6.08 -0.14 -17.44
C PRO A 564 -7.15 0.80 -16.88
N PRO A 565 -7.25 2.07 -17.34
CA PRO A 565 -8.19 3.08 -16.83
C PRO A 565 -9.66 2.63 -16.75
N SER A 566 -10.05 1.63 -17.56
CA SER A 566 -11.39 1.03 -17.55
C SER A 566 -11.76 0.36 -16.22
N LEU A 567 -10.79 -0.04 -15.39
CA LEU A 567 -11.05 -0.59 -14.06
C LEU A 567 -11.17 0.48 -12.96
N TRP A 568 -10.69 1.71 -13.21
CA TRP A 568 -10.62 2.78 -12.21
C TRP A 568 -11.77 3.79 -12.30
N ARG A 569 -12.44 3.90 -13.45
CA ARG A 569 -13.49 4.91 -13.68
C ARG A 569 -14.84 4.27 -13.98
N SER A 570 -15.44 3.63 -12.97
CA SER A 570 -16.91 3.52 -12.89
C SER A 570 -17.43 4.40 -11.75
N ASN A 571 -17.29 5.72 -11.91
CA ASN A 571 -17.95 6.70 -11.03
C ASN A 571 -19.42 6.93 -11.40
N ASP A 572 -20.00 6.03 -12.21
CA ASP A 572 -21.43 6.04 -12.51
C ASP A 572 -22.12 4.96 -11.67
N PRO A 573 -22.95 5.33 -10.67
CA PRO A 573 -23.73 4.38 -9.87
C PRO A 573 -24.58 3.42 -10.73
N SER A 574 -24.96 3.83 -11.95
CA SER A 574 -25.71 2.99 -12.88
C SER A 574 -24.84 1.90 -13.54
N SER A 575 -23.53 2.13 -13.69
CA SER A 575 -22.61 1.14 -14.26
C SER A 575 -22.24 0.02 -13.29
N GLN A 576 -22.20 0.28 -11.97
CA GLN A 576 -22.02 -0.76 -10.95
C GLN A 576 -23.30 -1.56 -10.67
N ALA A 577 -24.48 -0.95 -10.85
CA ALA A 577 -25.74 -1.68 -10.88
C ALA A 577 -25.76 -2.66 -12.07
N HIS A 578 -25.33 -2.23 -13.26
CA HIS A 578 -25.27 -3.11 -14.42
C HIS A 578 -24.23 -4.24 -14.31
N VAL A 579 -23.02 -4.01 -13.79
CA VAL A 579 -22.03 -5.11 -13.68
C VAL A 579 -22.41 -6.13 -12.60
N ASN A 580 -23.00 -5.71 -11.49
CA ASN A 580 -23.47 -6.62 -10.45
C ASN A 580 -24.79 -7.32 -10.83
N GLU A 581 -25.74 -6.65 -11.48
CA GLU A 581 -26.95 -7.29 -11.98
C GLU A 581 -26.66 -8.27 -13.12
N THR A 582 -25.71 -7.96 -14.01
CA THR A 582 -25.32 -8.87 -15.10
C THR A 582 -24.62 -10.12 -14.55
N SER A 583 -23.78 -10.00 -13.51
CA SER A 583 -23.11 -11.15 -12.89
C SER A 583 -24.04 -12.00 -12.03
N LEU A 584 -24.99 -11.38 -11.30
CA LEU A 584 -26.02 -12.09 -10.53
C LEU A 584 -27.11 -12.73 -11.41
N HIS A 585 -27.49 -12.10 -12.53
CA HIS A 585 -28.43 -12.71 -13.50
C HIS A 585 -27.75 -13.74 -14.41
N LEU A 586 -26.46 -13.62 -14.73
CA LEU A 586 -25.72 -14.72 -15.36
C LEU A 586 -25.61 -15.91 -14.42
N GLN A 587 -25.42 -15.70 -13.11
CA GLN A 587 -25.48 -16.78 -12.13
C GLN A 587 -26.90 -17.37 -11.98
N ALA A 588 -27.96 -16.56 -12.10
CA ALA A 588 -29.34 -17.04 -12.03
C ALA A 588 -29.79 -17.76 -13.33
N ALA A 589 -29.39 -17.28 -14.50
CA ALA A 589 -29.65 -17.93 -15.79
C ALA A 589 -28.84 -19.24 -15.95
N CYS A 590 -27.66 -19.33 -15.32
CA CYS A 590 -26.85 -20.55 -15.29
C CYS A 590 -27.35 -21.64 -14.32
N GLN A 591 -28.43 -21.41 -13.56
CA GLN A 591 -29.03 -22.46 -12.72
C GLN A 591 -29.99 -23.38 -13.52
N THR A 592 -30.33 -23.01 -14.75
CA THR A 592 -31.03 -23.89 -15.71
C THR A 592 -30.17 -24.05 -16.95
N ILE A 593 -29.48 -25.18 -17.04
CA ILE A 593 -28.67 -25.55 -18.21
C ILE A 593 -29.64 -25.98 -19.32
N PRO A 594 -29.63 -25.36 -20.52
CA PRO A 594 -30.42 -25.81 -21.65
C PRO A 594 -29.96 -27.21 -22.07
N GLU A 595 -30.86 -28.20 -22.04
CA GLU A 595 -30.57 -29.58 -22.46
C GLU A 595 -30.95 -29.82 -23.93
N THR A 596 -31.66 -28.87 -24.55
CA THR A 596 -32.12 -28.95 -25.95
C THR A 596 -31.77 -27.70 -26.78
N LEU A 597 -31.71 -27.88 -28.11
CA LEU A 597 -31.41 -26.81 -29.06
C LEU A 597 -32.46 -25.67 -29.05
N ASP A 598 -33.71 -25.96 -28.71
CA ASP A 598 -34.78 -24.96 -28.66
C ASP A 598 -34.75 -24.13 -27.36
N GLU A 599 -34.32 -24.70 -26.23
CA GLU A 599 -34.03 -23.96 -25.01
C GLU A 599 -32.85 -23.01 -25.19
N LEU A 600 -31.84 -23.43 -25.97
CA LEU A 600 -30.70 -22.59 -26.35
C LEU A 600 -31.14 -21.38 -27.19
N LYS A 601 -32.03 -21.58 -28.17
CA LYS A 601 -32.58 -20.50 -29.01
C LYS A 601 -33.38 -19.50 -28.18
N GLN A 602 -34.21 -19.99 -27.25
CA GLN A 602 -35.00 -19.14 -26.36
C GLN A 602 -34.13 -18.31 -25.42
N ALA A 603 -33.05 -18.89 -24.85
CA ALA A 603 -32.08 -18.16 -24.06
C ALA A 603 -31.36 -17.06 -24.86
N LEU A 604 -31.03 -17.33 -26.13
CA LEU A 604 -30.40 -16.37 -27.04
C LEU A 604 -31.34 -15.21 -27.40
N ILE A 605 -32.61 -15.50 -27.70
CA ILE A 605 -33.64 -14.49 -28.00
C ILE A 605 -33.87 -13.58 -26.80
N HIS A 606 -33.97 -14.15 -25.59
CA HIS A 606 -34.13 -13.39 -24.35
C HIS A 606 -32.95 -12.43 -24.11
N HIS A 607 -31.73 -12.89 -24.37
CA HIS A 607 -30.52 -12.09 -24.19
C HIS A 607 -30.38 -10.98 -25.25
N LEU A 608 -30.74 -11.25 -26.50
CA LEU A 608 -30.76 -10.26 -27.60
C LEU A 608 -31.81 -9.16 -27.36
N ASN A 609 -32.97 -9.52 -26.81
CA ASN A 609 -34.01 -8.57 -26.44
C ASN A 609 -33.59 -7.67 -25.27
N TRP A 610 -32.83 -8.18 -24.30
CA TRP A 610 -32.27 -7.37 -23.20
C TRP A 610 -31.26 -6.32 -23.70
N TYR A 611 -30.39 -6.69 -24.64
CA TYR A 611 -29.36 -5.80 -25.20
C TYR A 611 -29.91 -4.68 -26.11
N SER A 612 -31.13 -4.84 -26.66
CA SER A 612 -31.77 -3.84 -27.54
C SER A 612 -32.50 -2.70 -26.82
N GLY A 613 -32.44 -2.65 -25.48
CA GLY A 613 -32.66 -1.41 -24.72
C GLY A 613 -34.12 -1.00 -24.48
N VAL A 614 -35.00 -1.92 -24.10
CA VAL A 614 -36.33 -1.57 -23.52
C VAL A 614 -36.70 -2.46 -22.33
N ALA A 615 -36.05 -2.24 -21.18
CA ALA A 615 -36.62 -2.37 -19.83
C ALA A 615 -35.53 -2.14 -18.77
N SER A 616 -35.74 -1.15 -17.89
CA SER A 616 -34.98 -0.97 -16.63
C SER A 616 -35.90 -1.41 -15.47
N PRO A 617 -35.38 -1.92 -14.33
CA PRO A 617 -36.15 -2.74 -13.41
C PRO A 617 -37.02 -1.90 -12.46
N PHE A 618 -38.31 -1.81 -12.76
CA PHE A 618 -39.35 -1.43 -11.81
C PHE A 618 -40.49 -2.46 -11.91
N ILE A 619 -40.20 -3.70 -11.52
CA ILE A 619 -41.20 -4.77 -11.36
C ILE A 619 -41.08 -5.33 -9.94
N SER A 620 -41.10 -4.45 -8.93
CA SER A 620 -41.19 -4.86 -7.52
C SER A 620 -42.38 -4.25 -6.78
N THR A 621 -43.27 -3.54 -7.50
CA THR A 621 -44.42 -2.85 -6.89
C THR A 621 -45.79 -3.21 -7.47
N PHE A 622 -45.88 -4.17 -8.40
CA PHE A 622 -47.16 -4.68 -8.90
C PHE A 622 -47.37 -6.12 -8.42
N SER A 623 -48.47 -6.34 -7.69
CA SER A 623 -48.83 -7.66 -7.16
C SER A 623 -49.51 -8.57 -8.19
N ASP A 624 -49.80 -8.06 -9.40
CA ASP A 624 -50.45 -8.82 -10.46
C ASP A 624 -49.93 -8.43 -11.86
N GLN A 625 -49.83 -9.41 -12.76
CA GLN A 625 -49.13 -9.32 -14.04
C GLN A 625 -49.94 -8.56 -15.11
N GLU A 626 -51.27 -8.59 -15.01
CA GLU A 626 -52.20 -7.95 -15.95
C GLU A 626 -52.24 -6.40 -15.80
N ASP A 627 -51.91 -5.88 -14.62
CA ASP A 627 -51.83 -4.44 -14.33
C ASP A 627 -50.57 -3.79 -14.93
N ALA A 628 -49.45 -4.52 -14.98
CA ALA A 628 -48.21 -4.07 -15.58
C ALA A 628 -48.34 -3.93 -17.12
N GLU A 629 -49.05 -4.87 -17.76
CA GLU A 629 -49.30 -4.85 -19.20
C GLU A 629 -50.23 -3.70 -19.62
N ASN A 630 -51.29 -3.46 -18.85
CA ASN A 630 -52.20 -2.34 -19.08
C ASN A 630 -51.54 -0.97 -18.88
N TRP A 631 -50.62 -0.86 -17.91
CA TRP A 631 -49.81 0.35 -17.70
C TRP A 631 -48.86 0.61 -18.88
N ALA A 632 -48.16 -0.42 -19.37
CA ALA A 632 -47.24 -0.33 -20.50
C ALA A 632 -47.95 0.10 -21.79
N LEU A 633 -49.12 -0.48 -22.09
CA LEU A 633 -49.95 -0.12 -23.24
C LEU A 633 -50.42 1.35 -23.21
N LYS A 634 -50.71 1.90 -22.02
CA LYS A 634 -51.12 3.29 -21.82
C LYS A 634 -49.95 4.27 -22.05
N LYS A 635 -48.73 3.90 -21.69
CA LYS A 635 -47.50 4.68 -21.91
C LYS A 635 -47.07 4.70 -23.38
N VAL A 636 -47.20 3.57 -24.09
CA VAL A 636 -46.88 3.47 -25.53
C VAL A 636 -47.79 4.35 -26.39
N LYS A 637 -49.08 4.49 -26.03
CA LYS A 637 -49.99 5.44 -26.71
C LYS A 637 -49.56 6.91 -26.56
N ASN A 638 -48.90 7.29 -25.46
CA ASN A 638 -48.42 8.66 -25.23
C ASN A 638 -47.08 8.97 -25.93
N LEU A 639 -46.29 7.96 -26.28
CA LEU A 639 -45.00 8.14 -26.96
C LEU A 639 -45.12 8.45 -28.46
N LYS A 640 -46.29 8.24 -29.08
CA LYS A 640 -46.54 8.59 -30.49
C LYS A 640 -46.56 10.10 -30.79
N LYS A 641 -46.38 10.98 -29.80
CA LYS A 641 -46.30 12.45 -30.00
C LYS A 641 -44.88 13.02 -30.15
N VAL A 642 -43.83 12.20 -30.11
CA VAL A 642 -42.44 12.66 -30.30
C VAL A 642 -41.98 12.39 -31.73
N LYS A 643 -41.94 13.42 -32.57
CA LYS A 643 -41.73 13.33 -34.04
C LYS A 643 -40.34 12.91 -34.53
N ASN A 644 -39.39 12.52 -33.67
CA ASN A 644 -37.97 12.33 -34.06
C ASN A 644 -37.33 10.95 -33.78
N LEU A 645 -38.10 9.88 -33.57
CA LEU A 645 -37.56 8.51 -33.47
C LEU A 645 -37.86 7.72 -34.75
N LYS A 646 -37.06 7.90 -35.80
CA LYS A 646 -37.16 7.14 -37.05
C LYS A 646 -35.89 6.37 -37.45
N LYS A 647 -34.97 6.08 -36.52
CA LYS A 647 -33.72 5.37 -36.87
C LYS A 647 -33.32 4.14 -36.05
N ALA A 648 -34.15 3.61 -35.16
CA ALA A 648 -33.86 2.33 -34.54
C ALA A 648 -35.15 1.67 -34.01
N ALA A 649 -35.76 0.82 -34.84
CA ALA A 649 -36.70 -0.20 -34.38
C ALA A 649 -36.86 -1.23 -35.51
N HIS A 650 -36.23 -2.38 -35.36
CA HIS A 650 -36.67 -3.62 -35.98
C HIS A 650 -36.96 -4.56 -34.81
N PHE A 651 -38.24 -4.90 -34.62
CA PHE A 651 -38.67 -5.95 -33.70
C PHE A 651 -38.53 -7.28 -34.44
N VAL A 652 -37.98 -8.29 -33.76
CA VAL A 652 -37.86 -9.66 -34.30
C VAL A 652 -39.13 -10.43 -33.94
N ASP A 653 -39.81 -10.98 -34.96
CA ASP A 653 -40.93 -11.91 -34.81
C ASP A 653 -40.40 -13.35 -34.70
N GLU A 654 -41.00 -14.16 -33.83
CA GLU A 654 -40.58 -15.55 -33.51
C GLU A 654 -40.57 -16.48 -34.73
N LYS A 655 -41.19 -16.09 -35.84
CA LYS A 655 -41.37 -16.96 -37.02
C LYS A 655 -40.44 -16.69 -38.21
N SER A 656 -39.48 -15.76 -38.11
CA SER A 656 -38.54 -15.49 -39.21
C SER A 656 -37.19 -14.96 -38.74
N LEU A 657 -36.39 -15.81 -38.08
CA LEU A 657 -34.97 -15.54 -37.87
C LEU A 657 -34.18 -16.02 -39.10
N ASP A 658 -33.89 -15.11 -40.03
CA ASP A 658 -32.87 -15.32 -41.06
C ASP A 658 -31.55 -14.73 -40.54
N LEU A 659 -30.61 -15.60 -40.15
CA LEU A 659 -29.32 -15.25 -39.55
C LEU A 659 -28.26 -14.86 -40.59
N SER A 660 -28.61 -14.72 -41.87
CA SER A 660 -27.64 -14.60 -42.96
C SER A 660 -26.96 -13.23 -43.10
N LEU A 661 -27.33 -12.20 -42.33
CA LEU A 661 -26.76 -10.84 -42.47
C LEU A 661 -26.68 -10.10 -41.13
N TYR A 662 -25.65 -10.39 -40.33
CA TYR A 662 -25.24 -9.51 -39.21
C TYR A 662 -23.71 -9.38 -39.15
N GLU A 663 -23.19 -8.21 -39.51
CA GLU A 663 -21.83 -7.78 -39.20
C GLU A 663 -21.81 -7.13 -37.80
N PHE A 664 -20.96 -7.63 -36.90
CA PHE A 664 -20.73 -7.04 -35.60
C PHE A 664 -19.47 -6.17 -35.62
N ASP A 665 -19.60 -4.88 -35.32
CA ASP A 665 -18.47 -4.00 -35.03
C ASP A 665 -17.98 -4.28 -33.59
N THR A 666 -16.90 -5.07 -33.48
CA THR A 666 -16.33 -5.49 -32.19
C THR A 666 -15.51 -4.40 -31.49
N ALA A 667 -15.38 -3.20 -32.06
CA ALA A 667 -14.62 -2.10 -31.44
C ALA A 667 -15.20 -1.60 -30.09
N ARG A 668 -16.38 -2.08 -29.68
CA ARG A 668 -17.02 -1.75 -28.39
C ARG A 668 -17.34 -2.93 -27.48
N VAL A 669 -16.95 -4.16 -27.83
CA VAL A 669 -17.25 -5.36 -27.04
C VAL A 669 -15.97 -5.93 -26.42
N THR A 670 -15.70 -5.59 -25.17
CA THR A 670 -14.52 -6.07 -24.41
C THR A 670 -14.76 -7.36 -23.64
N ASP A 671 -15.75 -8.19 -24.02
CA ASP A 671 -16.11 -9.39 -23.25
C ASP A 671 -15.81 -10.70 -24.02
N TYR A 672 -14.54 -11.10 -23.98
CA TYR A 672 -14.03 -12.36 -24.56
C TYR A 672 -14.61 -13.62 -23.87
N THR A 673 -15.29 -13.45 -22.74
CA THR A 673 -15.81 -14.52 -21.89
C THR A 673 -16.97 -15.28 -22.53
N TRP A 674 -17.77 -14.61 -23.37
CA TRP A 674 -18.93 -15.21 -24.04
C TRP A 674 -18.51 -16.19 -25.16
N VAL A 675 -17.49 -15.84 -25.94
CA VAL A 675 -16.99 -16.66 -27.06
C VAL A 675 -16.42 -18.00 -26.54
N LEU A 676 -15.73 -17.98 -25.40
CA LEU A 676 -15.16 -19.17 -24.79
C LEU A 676 -16.27 -20.11 -24.24
N HIS A 677 -17.31 -19.54 -23.63
CA HIS A 677 -18.45 -20.32 -23.12
C HIS A 677 -19.31 -20.90 -24.24
N PHE A 678 -19.56 -20.14 -25.30
CA PHE A 678 -20.33 -20.59 -26.45
C PHE A 678 -19.64 -21.76 -27.17
N ARG A 679 -18.31 -21.68 -27.30
CA ARG A 679 -17.50 -22.78 -27.82
C ARG A 679 -17.54 -24.02 -26.93
N THR A 680 -17.40 -23.83 -25.63
CA THR A 680 -17.48 -24.93 -24.64
C THR A 680 -18.87 -25.61 -24.63
N MET A 681 -19.94 -24.87 -24.92
CA MET A 681 -21.30 -25.40 -25.03
C MET A 681 -21.54 -26.15 -26.34
N ILE A 682 -21.08 -25.64 -27.48
CA ILE A 682 -21.14 -26.36 -28.78
C ILE A 682 -20.35 -27.67 -28.70
N ASP A 683 -19.15 -27.63 -28.12
CA ASP A 683 -18.30 -28.81 -27.94
C ASP A 683 -18.96 -29.86 -27.01
N ARG A 684 -19.74 -29.44 -26.01
CA ARG A 684 -20.47 -30.33 -25.09
C ARG A 684 -21.76 -30.91 -25.66
N LEU A 685 -22.45 -30.15 -26.54
CA LEU A 685 -23.69 -30.60 -27.19
C LEU A 685 -23.44 -31.48 -28.41
N GLY A 686 -22.16 -31.70 -28.79
CA GLY A 686 -21.80 -32.57 -29.91
C GLY A 686 -22.30 -32.06 -31.28
N ILE A 687 -22.51 -30.75 -31.41
CA ILE A 687 -22.99 -30.13 -32.64
C ILE A 687 -21.81 -30.00 -33.61
N ASP A 688 -21.64 -31.00 -34.47
CA ASP A 688 -20.66 -31.00 -35.57
C ASP A 688 -21.31 -30.49 -36.85
N ASP A 689 -21.64 -29.19 -36.89
CA ASP A 689 -22.18 -28.52 -38.08
C ASP A 689 -21.04 -27.85 -38.88
N PRO A 690 -20.71 -28.32 -40.10
CA PRO A 690 -19.62 -27.78 -40.91
C PRO A 690 -19.81 -26.31 -41.36
N ASN A 691 -20.99 -25.74 -41.13
CA ASN A 691 -21.28 -24.33 -41.37
C ASN A 691 -20.87 -23.41 -40.20
N ILE A 692 -20.60 -23.96 -39.01
CA ILE A 692 -20.13 -23.17 -37.86
C ILE A 692 -18.60 -23.16 -37.87
N LYS A 693 -18.00 -22.03 -38.29
CA LYS A 693 -16.53 -21.84 -38.29
C LYS A 693 -16.10 -20.69 -37.39
N PHE A 694 -15.21 -20.98 -36.44
CA PHE A 694 -14.52 -19.97 -35.62
C PHE A 694 -13.21 -19.57 -36.30
N VAL A 695 -13.13 -18.38 -36.88
CA VAL A 695 -11.89 -17.85 -37.49
C VAL A 695 -11.33 -16.74 -36.60
N THR A 696 -10.10 -16.89 -36.13
CA THR A 696 -9.37 -15.82 -35.42
C THR A 696 -8.25 -15.29 -36.29
N LYS A 697 -8.46 -14.16 -36.96
CA LYS A 697 -7.39 -13.35 -37.53
C LYS A 697 -7.82 -11.89 -37.59
N ASN A 698 -7.12 -11.03 -36.86
CA ASN A 698 -7.26 -9.56 -36.81
C ASN A 698 -8.71 -9.03 -36.82
N GLU A 699 -9.27 -8.93 -35.60
CA GLU A 699 -10.37 -8.03 -35.19
C GLU A 699 -11.69 -8.02 -35.98
N TYR A 700 -12.24 -9.15 -36.42
CA TYR A 700 -13.70 -9.27 -36.66
C TYR A 700 -14.18 -10.72 -36.44
N LEU A 701 -15.39 -10.90 -35.89
CA LEU A 701 -16.10 -12.17 -35.84
C LEU A 701 -17.15 -12.19 -36.96
N ILE A 702 -17.01 -13.07 -37.95
CA ILE A 702 -17.99 -13.24 -39.04
C ILE A 702 -18.59 -14.66 -38.93
N LEU A 703 -19.89 -14.74 -38.69
CA LEU A 703 -20.67 -15.99 -38.77
C LEU A 703 -21.27 -16.08 -40.18
N ASN A 704 -20.79 -17.01 -41.00
CA ASN A 704 -21.30 -17.23 -42.35
C ASN A 704 -22.19 -18.49 -42.37
N PHE A 705 -23.49 -18.32 -42.63
CA PHE A 705 -24.38 -19.41 -43.02
C PHE A 705 -24.58 -19.35 -44.54
N VAL A 706 -24.08 -20.36 -45.28
CA VAL A 706 -24.21 -20.40 -46.74
C VAL A 706 -25.33 -21.39 -47.11
N PRO A 707 -26.36 -20.99 -47.88
CA PRO A 707 -27.33 -21.93 -48.42
C PRO A 707 -26.70 -22.79 -49.51
N SER A 708 -26.92 -24.10 -49.43
CA SER A 708 -26.54 -25.07 -50.45
C SER A 708 -27.38 -24.93 -51.71
N THR A 709 -27.10 -23.95 -52.57
CA THR A 709 -27.39 -23.96 -54.03
C THR A 709 -27.06 -22.59 -54.65
N VAL A 710 -25.81 -22.34 -55.06
CA VAL A 710 -25.48 -21.49 -56.23
C VAL A 710 -24.18 -22.01 -56.84
N THR A 711 -24.28 -22.45 -58.10
CA THR A 711 -23.17 -22.91 -58.93
C THR A 711 -22.64 -21.73 -59.76
N LYS A 712 -21.38 -21.31 -59.51
CA LYS A 712 -20.39 -20.75 -60.45
C LYS A 712 -19.52 -19.67 -59.78
N VAL A 713 -18.21 -19.92 -59.85
CA VAL A 713 -17.14 -18.96 -59.61
C VAL A 713 -16.91 -18.17 -60.89
N SER A 714 -16.90 -16.83 -60.81
CA SER A 714 -16.18 -15.98 -61.77
C SER A 714 -15.77 -14.66 -61.11
N GLU A 715 -14.46 -14.47 -61.00
CA GLU A 715 -13.71 -13.20 -61.03
C GLU A 715 -14.25 -12.00 -60.23
N LEU A 716 -13.66 -11.78 -59.06
CA LEU A 716 -13.43 -10.43 -58.52
C LEU A 716 -11.96 -10.34 -58.09
N GLN A 717 -11.11 -9.94 -59.04
CA GLN A 717 -9.83 -9.33 -58.72
C GLN A 717 -10.10 -8.00 -57.99
N TYR A 718 -9.61 -7.83 -56.77
CA TYR A 718 -9.30 -6.50 -56.26
C TYR A 718 -7.92 -6.47 -55.62
N ARG A 719 -7.07 -5.61 -56.19
CA ARG A 719 -5.68 -5.36 -55.81
C ARG A 719 -5.61 -4.69 -54.43
N PRO A 720 -4.50 -4.85 -53.68
CA PRO A 720 -4.28 -4.09 -52.46
C PRO A 720 -3.93 -2.64 -52.83
N SER A 721 -4.84 -1.70 -52.55
CA SER A 721 -4.52 -0.28 -52.54
C SER A 721 -4.19 0.17 -51.12
N VAL A 722 -2.91 0.48 -50.91
CA VAL A 722 -2.41 1.35 -49.84
C VAL A 722 -3.09 2.71 -49.99
N PHE A 723 -3.75 3.21 -48.94
CA PHE A 723 -4.02 4.63 -48.76
C PHE A 723 -3.67 5.03 -47.32
N GLY A 724 -2.47 5.61 -47.17
CA GLY A 724 -2.25 6.64 -46.18
C GLY A 724 -2.75 7.99 -46.70
N GLY A 725 -3.09 8.91 -45.81
CA GLY A 725 -3.27 10.33 -46.16
C GLY A 725 -4.41 11.06 -45.44
N HIS A 726 -4.08 11.65 -44.28
CA HIS A 726 -4.16 13.08 -43.99
C HIS A 726 -5.42 13.96 -44.23
N PHE A 727 -5.80 14.63 -43.12
CA PHE A 727 -6.27 16.02 -42.94
C PHE A 727 -7.59 16.53 -43.56
N PHE A 728 -8.46 17.08 -42.69
CA PHE A 728 -9.07 18.39 -42.94
C PHE A 728 -8.89 19.31 -41.72
N GLN A 729 -8.00 20.27 -41.88
CA GLN A 729 -7.80 21.45 -41.04
C GLN A 729 -8.23 22.64 -41.90
N VAL A 730 -9.29 23.36 -41.51
CA VAL A 730 -9.70 24.60 -42.18
C VAL A 730 -9.10 25.77 -41.41
N TYR A 731 -8.11 26.44 -42.02
CA TYR A 731 -7.66 27.76 -41.59
C TYR A 731 -8.34 28.84 -42.45
N PRO A 732 -8.84 29.94 -41.87
CA PRO A 732 -9.20 31.13 -42.64
C PRO A 732 -7.95 32.00 -42.90
N THR A 733 -7.77 32.38 -44.16
CA THR A 733 -6.77 33.37 -44.59
C THR A 733 -7.16 34.80 -44.18
N LYS A 734 -6.13 35.59 -43.81
CA LYS A 734 -6.21 36.95 -43.26
C LYS A 734 -6.92 37.94 -44.20
N THR A 735 -7.90 38.69 -43.67
CA THR A 735 -7.97 40.17 -43.60
C THR A 735 -9.36 40.61 -43.09
N ALA A 736 -9.41 41.79 -42.47
CA ALA A 736 -10.59 42.48 -41.88
C ALA A 736 -10.95 42.14 -40.41
N LYS A 737 -10.46 43.03 -39.54
CA LYS A 737 -10.95 43.38 -38.19
C LYS A 737 -12.47 43.62 -38.18
N THR A 738 -13.08 43.39 -37.01
CA THR A 738 -14.38 43.86 -36.45
C THR A 738 -15.58 42.89 -36.39
N ALA A 739 -16.21 42.88 -35.20
CA ALA A 739 -17.60 42.54 -34.87
C ALA A 739 -18.04 41.08 -34.61
N LYS A 740 -17.16 40.07 -34.56
CA LYS A 740 -17.55 38.67 -34.22
C LYS A 740 -17.10 38.14 -32.86
N GLU A 741 -16.10 38.76 -32.21
CA GLU A 741 -15.62 38.32 -30.89
C GLU A 741 -16.56 38.76 -29.75
N ASP A 742 -17.22 39.91 -29.87
CA ASP A 742 -18.15 40.41 -28.84
C ASP A 742 -19.41 39.53 -28.66
N ARG A 743 -19.83 38.79 -29.71
CA ARG A 743 -21.00 37.90 -29.63
C ARG A 743 -20.71 36.60 -28.89
N VAL A 744 -19.50 36.07 -29.04
CA VAL A 744 -19.09 34.84 -28.35
C VAL A 744 -18.85 35.13 -26.86
N ASP A 745 -18.23 36.27 -26.57
CA ASP A 745 -18.00 36.73 -25.20
C ASP A 745 -19.29 37.12 -24.46
N ALA A 746 -20.29 37.64 -25.18
CA ALA A 746 -21.63 37.88 -24.63
C ALA A 746 -22.37 36.57 -24.32
N MET A 747 -22.23 35.53 -25.15
CA MET A 747 -22.82 34.21 -24.90
C MET A 747 -22.19 33.51 -23.69
N PHE A 748 -20.86 33.60 -23.51
CA PHE A 748 -20.20 33.04 -22.32
C PHE A 748 -20.58 33.79 -21.04
N ARG A 749 -20.72 35.12 -21.10
CA ARG A 749 -21.19 35.92 -19.95
C ARG A 749 -22.66 35.66 -19.61
N GLN A 750 -23.51 35.38 -20.61
CA GLN A 750 -24.90 35.00 -20.38
C GLN A 750 -24.98 33.62 -19.71
N SER A 751 -24.24 32.62 -20.20
CA SER A 751 -24.18 31.29 -19.57
C SER A 751 -23.64 31.32 -18.15
N ALA A 752 -22.67 32.20 -17.85
CA ALA A 752 -22.14 32.37 -16.50
C ALA A 752 -23.15 33.03 -15.54
N ARG A 753 -23.98 33.97 -16.04
CA ARG A 753 -25.07 34.57 -15.25
C ARG A 753 -26.21 33.58 -15.01
N ASP A 754 -26.54 32.76 -16.01
CA ASP A 754 -27.58 31.74 -15.88
C ASP A 754 -27.15 30.65 -14.87
N LEU A 755 -25.86 30.28 -14.84
CA LEU A 755 -25.28 29.39 -13.83
C LEU A 755 -25.30 29.98 -12.42
N SER A 756 -24.99 31.27 -12.25
CA SER A 756 -25.05 31.90 -10.92
C SER A 756 -26.50 32.08 -10.43
N ALA A 757 -27.46 32.29 -11.35
CA ALA A 757 -28.88 32.34 -11.02
C ALA A 757 -29.41 30.96 -10.58
N ILE A 758 -28.97 29.87 -11.22
CA ILE A 758 -29.30 28.49 -10.81
C ILE A 758 -28.71 28.16 -9.44
N GLN A 759 -27.47 28.60 -9.17
CA GLN A 759 -26.81 28.39 -7.88
C GLN A 759 -27.52 29.14 -6.75
N SER A 760 -27.92 30.40 -6.98
CA SER A 760 -28.72 31.19 -6.05
C SER A 760 -30.13 30.61 -5.82
N MET A 761 -30.79 30.05 -6.84
CA MET A 761 -32.06 29.31 -6.66
C MET A 761 -31.87 28.07 -5.78
N SER A 762 -30.76 27.34 -5.94
CA SER A 762 -30.46 26.16 -5.12
C SER A 762 -30.23 26.52 -3.65
N GLU A 763 -29.56 27.65 -3.40
CA GLU A 763 -29.29 28.14 -2.04
C GLU A 763 -30.57 28.63 -1.36
N ASN A 764 -31.46 29.30 -2.11
CA ASN A 764 -32.77 29.73 -1.61
C ASN A 764 -33.72 28.55 -1.33
N ILE A 765 -33.66 27.47 -2.13
CA ILE A 765 -34.41 26.23 -1.86
C ILE A 765 -33.85 25.51 -0.62
N LEU A 766 -32.53 25.53 -0.40
CA LEU A 766 -31.90 24.95 0.79
C LEU A 766 -32.23 25.76 2.06
N LEU A 767 -32.35 27.09 1.95
CA LEU A 767 -32.75 27.97 3.05
C LEU A 767 -34.25 27.83 3.37
N ALA A 768 -35.11 27.68 2.35
CA ALA A 768 -36.54 27.41 2.54
C ALA A 768 -36.79 26.06 3.23
N ASN A 769 -36.01 25.02 2.88
CA ASN A 769 -36.11 23.72 3.55
C ASN A 769 -35.61 23.73 5.00
N LYS A 770 -34.71 24.65 5.37
CA LYS A 770 -34.26 24.86 6.76
C LYS A 770 -35.21 25.72 7.61
N LEU A 771 -36.12 26.46 6.97
CA LEU A 771 -37.17 27.23 7.65
C LEU A 771 -38.48 26.43 7.80
N ILE A 772 -38.60 25.31 7.09
CA ILE A 772 -39.74 24.36 7.15
C ILE A 772 -39.45 23.18 8.10
N SER A 773 -38.18 22.95 8.47
CA SER A 773 -37.75 22.07 9.57
C SER A 773 -37.62 22.84 10.88
#